data_AF-A0A0X8P2Y1-F1
#
_entry.id   AF-A0A0X8P2Y1-F1
#
_cell.length_a   1.000
_cell.length_b   1.000
_cell.length_c   1.000
_cell.angle_alpha   90.00
_cell.angle_beta   90.00
_cell.angle_gamma   90.00
#
_symmetry.space_group_name_H-M   'P 1'
#
loop_
_entity.id
_entity.type
_entity.pdbx_description
1 polymer ?
#
loop_
_entity_poly.entity_id
_entity_poly.type
_entity_poly.pdbx_seq_one_letter_code
_entity_poly.pdbx_strand_id
1 'polypeptide(L)'
;MSAPPPAAAHDIGAVIEAMRLGRYPLHEPERRVWGTENAKDALLVGQVENRLFLYRYLRQGGAGTPSELAFRSRPMAIDPAAWNPARAENVIVWTPRDGQGFYWVTYTYPDADGRQADGFLVDDDGAVVTVRADAARLVATADRPWDDARRARALATLKLALAGYPNRLPAFPAEARFETRALVDATAAFRALHQAVRGIPRARTADFNRAFADLRRFVLEQDYREIDPQGKDAEVLTALNDYGFWLAEAGDAAEAERVLGEVLRRDPARTPAYLNRADARIKLRDRQRDQRDFHEARAQEDFRQYCSRRLAAGETIPTNVAARIGAALGAKTLDAAACRPRLVIFEAIRAGDLNAVRAELARGQDPNGVNEYGVSALSVATYNRQLEMVRALLAAGAKVDGPNRGAPLLASALPEARDTRPAAERYALADMLIAAGASLEAVDSNGTPLLLRRVSYSAEDKDTLDYLLAKGADPNGREKGGRSVLHAAMGSPSKFWFADKLLAKGADINAAYIRMYYGDQAMWETPLLEALRESPSGDLTPQTVYPVSERVAFALAKGADPAVGGYGPKAGQQRAGLDEALSLAARQMSPELVDRLAQAAAGKPRAPLTAAPLSSLLRQWNEVERRAGAADGAQWDALRARLRATADRLLAAGAPLAYEGNDSGASDRYVAPLSLPWLPDDLYLAWLQAGANPSDRSDGQLRLRGVVDADALPLVIMLRLGNDAKARMLLEHDAGMYATPARCGMAVADMLAWRLSDNGPLGPAAARALQQVLEGAAKAPACDLEQGARVQPYVGVRADTLAQRAGVTLTVKAPH
;
A
#
# COMPACT_ATOMS: atom_id res chain seq x y z
N MET A 1 8.00 26.81 -32.03
CA MET A 1 8.44 26.53 -30.65
C MET A 1 7.62 25.35 -30.16
N SER A 2 8.19 24.15 -30.25
CA SER A 2 7.46 22.88 -30.11
C SER A 2 7.28 22.50 -28.64
N ALA A 3 6.01 22.27 -28.29
CA ALA A 3 5.52 21.95 -26.96
C ALA A 3 6.11 20.63 -26.39
N PRO A 4 6.24 20.53 -25.06
CA PRO A 4 6.70 19.31 -24.38
C PRO A 4 5.64 18.19 -24.45
N PRO A 5 6.04 16.90 -24.41
CA PRO A 5 5.08 15.79 -24.46
C PRO A 5 4.34 15.62 -23.11
N PRO A 6 3.04 15.24 -23.12
CA PRO A 6 2.24 15.03 -21.93
C PRO A 6 2.53 13.68 -21.25
N ALA A 7 2.50 13.70 -19.91
CA ALA A 7 2.87 12.60 -19.02
C ALA A 7 1.78 11.52 -18.87
N ALA A 8 2.23 10.28 -18.62
CA ALA A 8 1.45 9.07 -18.51
C ALA A 8 1.54 8.49 -17.06
N ALA A 9 0.37 8.28 -16.43
CA ALA A 9 0.17 7.58 -15.16
C ALA A 9 0.68 6.11 -15.16
N HIS A 10 1.90 5.95 -14.65
CA HIS A 10 2.29 5.10 -13.52
C HIS A 10 1.76 3.65 -13.43
N ASP A 11 2.48 2.72 -14.07
CA ASP A 11 3.17 1.66 -13.31
C ASP A 11 4.65 2.06 -13.24
N ILE A 12 5.07 2.58 -12.08
CA ILE A 12 6.37 3.26 -11.91
C ILE A 12 7.55 2.27 -12.05
N GLY A 13 7.33 0.96 -11.90
CA GLY A 13 8.38 -0.04 -12.09
C GLY A 13 8.77 -0.24 -13.56
N ALA A 14 7.79 -0.38 -14.44
CA ALA A 14 8.02 -0.64 -15.86
C ALA A 14 8.38 0.61 -16.67
N VAL A 15 7.92 1.79 -16.23
CA VAL A 15 8.16 3.07 -16.93
C VAL A 15 9.59 3.57 -16.71
N ILE A 16 10.27 3.24 -15.61
CA ILE A 16 11.69 3.59 -15.42
C ILE A 16 12.59 2.80 -16.38
N GLU A 17 12.22 1.56 -16.74
CA GLU A 17 12.89 0.84 -17.82
C GLU A 17 12.50 1.41 -19.19
N ALA A 18 11.20 1.59 -19.49
CA ALA A 18 10.74 2.06 -20.80
C ALA A 18 11.16 3.49 -21.17
N MET A 19 11.18 4.44 -20.22
CA MET A 19 11.68 5.80 -20.47
C MET A 19 13.22 5.87 -20.60
N ARG A 20 13.95 4.81 -20.21
CA ARG A 20 15.36 4.60 -20.59
C ARG A 20 15.53 3.84 -21.91
N LEU A 21 14.57 3.00 -22.31
CA LEU A 21 14.63 2.16 -23.51
C LEU A 21 14.44 2.91 -24.85
N GLY A 22 14.07 4.19 -24.84
CA GLY A 22 13.68 4.93 -26.05
C GLY A 22 14.78 5.41 -27.00
N ARG A 23 16.09 5.24 -26.70
CA ARG A 23 17.17 5.68 -27.62
C ARG A 23 17.81 4.57 -28.44
N TYR A 24 17.72 3.33 -27.98
CA TYR A 24 18.43 2.18 -28.53
C TYR A 24 17.55 0.93 -28.35
N PRO A 25 16.66 0.62 -29.32
CA PRO A 25 15.66 -0.43 -29.16
C PRO A 25 16.30 -1.82 -28.99
N LEU A 26 15.66 -2.70 -28.22
CA LEU A 26 15.96 -4.14 -28.27
C LEU A 26 14.85 -4.83 -29.07
N HIS A 27 15.10 -6.03 -29.58
CA HIS A 27 14.03 -6.83 -30.20
C HIS A 27 13.06 -7.32 -29.11
N GLU A 28 11.78 -6.95 -29.16
CA GLU A 28 10.78 -7.55 -28.27
C GLU A 28 10.74 -9.08 -28.46
N PRO A 29 10.64 -9.90 -27.39
CA PRO A 29 10.42 -9.56 -25.97
C PRO A 29 11.71 -9.50 -25.13
N GLU A 30 12.86 -9.13 -25.71
CA GLU A 30 14.13 -9.06 -24.97
C GLU A 30 14.10 -7.96 -23.89
N ARG A 31 14.54 -8.30 -22.68
CA ARG A 31 14.76 -7.35 -21.58
C ARG A 31 16.23 -6.91 -21.55
N ARG A 32 16.52 -5.66 -21.21
CA ARG A 32 17.90 -5.21 -21.02
C ARG A 32 18.44 -5.77 -19.71
N VAL A 33 19.63 -6.37 -19.73
CA VAL A 33 20.33 -6.84 -18.52
C VAL A 33 21.64 -6.13 -18.25
N TRP A 34 22.19 -5.43 -19.25
CA TRP A 34 23.36 -4.57 -19.11
C TRP A 34 23.34 -3.47 -20.17
N GLY A 35 23.98 -2.34 -19.91
CA GLY A 35 24.18 -1.31 -20.93
C GLY A 35 25.04 -0.13 -20.49
N THR A 36 25.65 0.54 -21.46
CA THR A 36 26.33 1.83 -21.26
C THR A 36 25.47 2.98 -21.81
N GLU A 37 25.27 4.01 -20.98
CA GLU A 37 24.64 5.27 -21.40
C GLU A 37 25.73 6.36 -21.43
N ASN A 38 25.77 7.18 -22.49
CA ASN A 38 26.64 8.36 -22.69
C ASN A 38 28.03 8.20 -23.36
N ALA A 39 28.11 7.62 -24.57
CA ALA A 39 29.24 7.83 -25.48
C ALA A 39 28.81 7.80 -26.96
N LYS A 40 29.72 8.11 -27.89
CA LYS A 40 29.52 8.01 -29.35
C LYS A 40 29.09 6.60 -29.80
N ASP A 41 29.38 5.58 -28.99
CA ASP A 41 29.07 4.16 -29.19
C ASP A 41 28.34 3.62 -27.95
N ALA A 42 27.09 3.17 -28.11
CA ALA A 42 26.33 2.53 -27.02
C ALA A 42 26.38 1.01 -27.17
N LEU A 43 26.64 0.32 -26.05
CA LEU A 43 26.62 -1.14 -25.98
C LEU A 43 25.54 -1.59 -25.01
N LEU A 44 24.69 -2.52 -25.43
CA LEU A 44 23.61 -3.06 -24.62
C LEU A 44 23.66 -4.58 -24.64
N VAL A 45 23.27 -5.22 -23.53
CA VAL A 45 22.99 -6.65 -23.50
C VAL A 45 21.50 -6.86 -23.31
N GLY A 46 20.85 -7.43 -24.33
CA GLY A 46 19.49 -7.93 -24.26
C GLY A 46 19.47 -9.39 -23.78
N GLN A 47 18.44 -9.76 -23.03
CA GLN A 47 18.18 -11.12 -22.58
C GLN A 47 16.77 -11.55 -22.96
N VAL A 48 16.66 -12.78 -23.41
CA VAL A 48 15.39 -13.51 -23.54
C VAL A 48 15.66 -14.96 -23.18
N GLU A 49 14.95 -15.46 -22.18
CA GLU A 49 15.20 -16.78 -21.58
C GLU A 49 16.67 -16.95 -21.14
N ASN A 50 17.33 -18.02 -21.57
CA ASN A 50 18.72 -18.34 -21.32
C ASN A 50 19.65 -17.85 -22.46
N ARG A 51 19.30 -16.76 -23.13
CA ARG A 51 20.13 -16.18 -24.20
C ARG A 51 20.45 -14.72 -23.93
N LEU A 52 21.70 -14.36 -24.16
CA LEU A 52 22.18 -12.98 -24.16
C LEU A 52 22.48 -12.53 -25.60
N PHE A 53 22.29 -11.24 -25.87
CA PHE A 53 22.58 -10.61 -27.16
C PHE A 53 23.32 -9.31 -26.91
N LEU A 54 24.49 -9.13 -27.53
CA LEU A 54 25.24 -7.87 -27.48
C LEU A 54 24.82 -6.99 -28.65
N TYR A 55 24.34 -5.80 -28.36
CA TYR A 55 24.00 -4.77 -29.31
C TYR A 55 25.05 -3.67 -29.29
N ARG A 56 25.45 -3.20 -30.47
CA ARG A 56 26.27 -2.00 -30.64
C ARG A 56 25.52 -1.00 -31.50
N TYR A 57 25.38 0.21 -30.97
CA TYR A 57 24.76 1.33 -31.67
C TYR A 57 25.76 2.47 -31.85
N LEU A 58 25.82 3.04 -33.05
CA LEU A 58 26.68 4.16 -33.40
C LEU A 58 25.86 5.44 -33.53
N ARG A 59 26.36 6.53 -32.93
CA ARG A 59 25.71 7.85 -33.04
C ARG A 59 26.28 8.62 -34.25
N GLN A 60 25.43 8.86 -35.24
CA GLN A 60 25.73 9.71 -36.39
C GLN A 60 25.62 11.20 -35.97
N GLY A 61 26.58 11.75 -35.22
CA GLY A 61 26.67 13.20 -34.94
C GLY A 61 26.27 13.70 -33.54
N GLY A 62 25.82 14.96 -33.46
CA GLY A 62 25.55 15.71 -32.22
C GLY A 62 24.28 15.29 -31.45
N ALA A 63 23.99 15.97 -30.33
CA ALA A 63 22.84 15.63 -29.49
C ALA A 63 21.51 15.76 -30.26
N GLY A 64 20.77 14.65 -30.40
CA GLY A 64 19.46 14.60 -31.07
C GLY A 64 19.43 13.81 -32.39
N THR A 65 20.56 13.30 -32.89
CA THR A 65 20.57 12.46 -34.09
C THR A 65 20.22 10.99 -33.78
N PRO A 66 19.49 10.29 -34.68
CA PRO A 66 19.20 8.87 -34.53
C PRO A 66 20.49 8.05 -34.46
N SER A 67 20.49 7.04 -33.61
CA SER A 67 21.61 6.09 -33.56
C SER A 67 21.30 4.89 -34.45
N GLU A 68 22.31 4.40 -35.17
CA GLU A 68 22.20 3.29 -36.10
C GLU A 68 22.72 2.01 -35.43
N LEU A 69 22.01 0.89 -35.62
CA LEU A 69 22.48 -0.41 -35.15
C LEU A 69 23.67 -0.84 -36.00
N ALA A 70 24.87 -0.86 -35.42
CA ALA A 70 26.06 -1.38 -36.09
C ALA A 70 26.02 -2.91 -36.18
N PHE A 71 25.75 -3.57 -35.05
CA PHE A 71 25.50 -5.01 -35.04
C PHE A 71 24.66 -5.43 -33.83
N ARG A 72 23.99 -6.57 -34.01
CA ARG A 72 23.45 -7.41 -32.94
C ARG A 72 24.19 -8.75 -33.02
N SER A 73 24.73 -9.21 -31.91
CA SER A 73 25.45 -10.49 -31.88
C SER A 73 24.50 -11.66 -32.19
N ARG A 74 25.08 -12.79 -32.57
CA ARG A 74 24.39 -14.09 -32.48
C ARG A 74 23.99 -14.39 -31.02
N PRO A 75 23.00 -15.27 -30.80
CA PRO A 75 22.61 -15.65 -29.45
C PRO A 75 23.78 -16.27 -28.67
N MET A 76 24.02 -15.75 -27.48
CA MET A 76 24.94 -16.31 -26.49
C MET A 76 24.14 -17.15 -25.49
N ALA A 77 24.13 -18.48 -25.69
CA ALA A 77 23.35 -19.39 -24.86
C ALA A 77 24.03 -19.65 -23.51
N ILE A 78 23.34 -19.37 -22.40
CA ILE A 78 23.78 -19.65 -21.04
C ILE A 78 23.10 -20.89 -20.47
N ASP A 79 23.76 -21.57 -19.53
CA ASP A 79 23.20 -22.77 -18.88
C ASP A 79 22.04 -22.39 -17.94
N PRO A 80 20.80 -22.85 -18.20
CA PRO A 80 19.65 -22.54 -17.35
C PRO A 80 19.75 -23.15 -15.95
N ALA A 81 20.42 -24.29 -15.78
CA ALA A 81 20.52 -24.98 -14.49
C ALA A 81 21.39 -24.21 -13.48
N ALA A 82 22.28 -23.37 -13.99
CA ALA A 82 23.18 -22.55 -13.19
C ALA A 82 22.73 -21.08 -13.09
N TRP A 83 21.70 -20.64 -13.84
CA TRP A 83 21.26 -19.25 -13.92
C TRP A 83 19.96 -18.97 -13.15
N ASN A 84 19.96 -17.97 -12.24
CA ASN A 84 18.74 -17.52 -11.54
C ASN A 84 18.14 -16.25 -12.19
N PRO A 85 16.98 -16.33 -12.88
CA PRO A 85 16.39 -15.20 -13.60
C PRO A 85 15.86 -14.06 -12.71
N ALA A 86 15.75 -14.27 -11.39
CA ALA A 86 15.25 -13.29 -10.43
C ALA A 86 16.32 -12.28 -9.93
N ARG A 87 17.59 -12.46 -10.30
CA ARG A 87 18.69 -11.55 -9.93
C ARG A 87 19.43 -11.12 -11.20
N ALA A 88 18.94 -10.08 -11.86
CA ALA A 88 19.45 -9.55 -13.13
C ALA A 88 20.82 -8.85 -13.03
N GLU A 89 21.63 -9.16 -12.03
CA GLU A 89 22.91 -8.51 -11.77
C GLU A 89 24.01 -9.56 -11.76
N ASN A 90 24.75 -9.63 -12.89
CA ASN A 90 26.19 -9.90 -12.99
C ASN A 90 26.68 -10.11 -14.44
N VAL A 91 25.98 -9.60 -15.47
CA VAL A 91 26.55 -9.55 -16.82
C VAL A 91 27.52 -8.38 -16.92
N ILE A 92 28.75 -8.63 -17.34
CA ILE A 92 29.78 -7.59 -17.53
C ILE A 92 30.32 -7.68 -18.95
N VAL A 93 30.33 -6.54 -19.63
CA VAL A 93 30.90 -6.40 -20.98
C VAL A 93 32.20 -5.61 -20.91
N TRP A 94 33.27 -6.21 -21.41
CA TRP A 94 34.57 -5.58 -21.60
C TRP A 94 34.71 -5.22 -23.08
N THR A 95 34.94 -3.93 -23.35
CA THR A 95 35.17 -3.43 -24.70
C THR A 95 36.62 -3.64 -25.13
N PRO A 96 36.89 -4.04 -26.38
CA PRO A 96 38.25 -4.18 -26.87
C PRO A 96 39.00 -2.85 -26.80
N ARG A 97 40.23 -2.88 -26.27
CA ARG A 97 41.22 -1.79 -26.39
C ARG A 97 42.20 -2.09 -27.51
N ASP A 98 43.05 -1.13 -27.88
CA ASP A 98 44.01 -1.23 -28.99
C ASP A 98 44.66 -2.62 -29.09
N GLY A 99 44.36 -3.35 -30.18
CA GLY A 99 44.87 -4.70 -30.46
C GLY A 99 44.03 -5.90 -29.99
N GLN A 100 42.92 -5.71 -29.25
CA GLN A 100 42.11 -6.80 -28.66
C GLN A 100 41.03 -7.39 -29.58
N GLY A 101 40.37 -6.57 -30.41
CA GLY A 101 39.47 -7.02 -31.49
C GLY A 101 38.21 -7.82 -31.10
N PHE A 102 37.99 -8.12 -29.81
CA PHE A 102 36.79 -8.81 -29.30
C PHE A 102 36.19 -8.09 -28.09
N TYR A 103 34.87 -8.02 -28.04
CA TYR A 103 34.13 -7.74 -26.81
C TYR A 103 34.13 -9.01 -25.96
N TRP A 104 34.31 -8.88 -24.66
CA TRP A 104 34.19 -10.00 -23.72
C TRP A 104 32.93 -9.82 -22.87
N VAL A 105 31.98 -10.72 -23.01
CA VAL A 105 30.72 -10.75 -22.25
C VAL A 105 30.80 -11.90 -21.26
N THR A 106 30.78 -11.61 -19.97
CA THR A 106 30.80 -12.64 -18.92
C THR A 106 29.62 -12.49 -17.97
N TYR A 107 29.32 -13.56 -17.24
CA TYR A 107 28.25 -13.64 -16.26
C TYR A 107 28.71 -14.49 -15.07
N THR A 108 28.34 -14.12 -13.84
CA THR A 108 28.72 -14.89 -12.63
C THR A 108 27.53 -15.45 -11.87
N TYR A 109 27.75 -16.61 -11.24
CA TYR A 109 26.79 -17.31 -10.40
C TYR A 109 26.91 -16.86 -8.93
N PRO A 110 25.82 -16.92 -8.13
CA PRO A 110 25.85 -16.56 -6.71
C PRO A 110 26.84 -17.36 -5.85
N ASP A 111 27.15 -18.60 -6.27
CA ASP A 111 27.95 -19.57 -5.51
C ASP A 111 29.30 -19.90 -6.18
N ALA A 112 29.68 -19.17 -7.24
CA ALA A 112 30.96 -19.41 -7.93
C ALA A 112 32.12 -18.91 -7.06
N ASP A 113 32.94 -19.84 -6.58
CA ASP A 113 34.12 -19.62 -5.73
C ASP A 113 35.28 -18.86 -6.42
N GLY A 114 35.03 -18.24 -7.57
CA GLY A 114 36.01 -17.51 -8.38
C GLY A 114 37.05 -18.42 -9.06
N ARG A 115 36.87 -19.75 -9.05
CA ARG A 115 37.82 -20.69 -9.67
C ARG A 115 37.50 -21.05 -11.11
N GLN A 116 36.32 -20.66 -11.60
CA GLN A 116 35.89 -20.84 -12.98
C GLN A 116 35.32 -19.54 -13.56
N ALA A 117 35.54 -19.35 -14.85
CA ALA A 117 35.14 -18.19 -15.62
C ALA A 117 34.45 -18.63 -16.92
N ASP A 118 33.17 -18.31 -17.04
CA ASP A 118 32.36 -18.54 -18.23
C ASP A 118 32.06 -17.20 -18.93
N GLY A 119 32.05 -17.22 -20.26
CA GLY A 119 31.67 -16.05 -21.04
C GLY A 119 31.80 -16.25 -22.54
N PHE A 120 31.73 -15.14 -23.25
CA PHE A 120 31.70 -15.10 -24.70
C PHE A 120 32.62 -14.01 -25.22
N LEU A 121 33.42 -14.33 -26.23
CA LEU A 121 34.01 -13.29 -27.08
C LEU A 121 33.03 -12.99 -28.23
N VAL A 122 32.85 -11.71 -28.53
CA VAL A 122 32.05 -11.23 -29.66
C VAL A 122 32.94 -10.40 -30.55
N ASP A 123 33.06 -10.72 -31.83
CA ASP A 123 33.82 -9.89 -32.78
C ASP A 123 32.98 -8.73 -33.33
N ASP A 124 33.61 -7.86 -34.14
CA ASP A 124 32.95 -6.68 -34.71
C ASP A 124 31.82 -7.02 -35.71
N ASP A 125 31.77 -8.26 -36.21
CA ASP A 125 30.67 -8.77 -37.05
C ASP A 125 29.52 -9.36 -36.21
N GLY A 126 29.66 -9.39 -34.88
CA GLY A 126 28.70 -10.01 -33.97
C GLY A 126 28.81 -11.54 -33.89
N ALA A 127 29.87 -12.17 -34.38
CA ALA A 127 30.09 -13.61 -34.23
C ALA A 127 30.54 -13.95 -32.81
N VAL A 128 30.03 -15.05 -32.27
CA VAL A 128 30.17 -15.43 -30.86
C VAL A 128 31.12 -16.61 -30.72
N VAL A 129 32.08 -16.49 -29.80
CA VAL A 129 32.95 -17.57 -29.35
C VAL A 129 32.63 -17.86 -27.90
N THR A 130 32.24 -19.09 -27.58
CA THR A 130 32.02 -19.49 -26.19
C THR A 130 33.36 -19.77 -25.52
N VAL A 131 33.55 -19.29 -24.30
CA VAL A 131 34.78 -19.49 -23.54
C VAL A 131 34.45 -20.05 -22.16
N ARG A 132 35.16 -21.11 -21.79
CA ARG A 132 35.20 -21.66 -20.44
C ARG A 132 36.64 -21.72 -19.96
N ALA A 133 36.92 -21.21 -18.78
CA ALA A 133 38.27 -21.19 -18.22
C ALA A 133 38.28 -21.51 -16.72
N ASP A 134 39.29 -22.25 -16.29
CA ASP A 134 39.66 -22.46 -14.88
C ASP A 134 41.18 -22.28 -14.72
N ALA A 135 41.72 -22.49 -13.51
CA ALA A 135 43.16 -22.30 -13.26
C ALA A 135 44.09 -23.17 -14.13
N ALA A 136 43.60 -24.29 -14.69
CA ALA A 136 44.38 -25.23 -15.49
C ALA A 136 44.20 -25.01 -17.00
N ARG A 137 42.95 -24.82 -17.47
CA ARG A 137 42.63 -24.82 -18.90
C ARG A 137 41.65 -23.71 -19.29
N LEU A 138 41.91 -23.15 -20.47
CA LEU A 138 41.00 -22.31 -21.24
C LEU A 138 40.54 -23.06 -22.50
N VAL A 139 39.24 -23.09 -22.76
CA VAL A 139 38.66 -23.60 -24.01
C VAL A 139 37.83 -22.51 -24.65
N ALA A 140 38.20 -22.12 -25.87
CA ALA A 140 37.47 -21.16 -26.69
C ALA A 140 36.91 -21.87 -27.94
N THR A 141 35.59 -21.98 -28.03
CA THR A 141 34.89 -22.69 -29.11
C THR A 141 34.19 -21.68 -30.01
N ALA A 142 34.60 -21.64 -31.28
CA ALA A 142 34.05 -20.75 -32.31
C ALA A 142 33.32 -21.53 -33.40
N ASP A 143 32.41 -20.84 -34.08
CA ASP A 143 31.68 -21.29 -35.27
C ASP A 143 32.41 -20.99 -36.59
N ARG A 144 33.49 -20.19 -36.53
CA ARG A 144 34.41 -19.91 -37.64
C ARG A 144 35.81 -20.51 -37.32
N PRO A 145 36.56 -20.98 -38.32
CA PRO A 145 37.92 -21.48 -38.13
C PRO A 145 38.85 -20.50 -37.41
N TRP A 146 39.88 -21.05 -36.74
CA TRP A 146 40.90 -20.27 -36.05
C TRP A 146 42.17 -20.12 -36.88
N ASP A 147 42.45 -18.90 -37.35
CA ASP A 147 43.77 -18.49 -37.80
C ASP A 147 44.62 -17.93 -36.63
N ASP A 148 45.92 -17.77 -36.86
CA ASP A 148 46.87 -17.34 -35.83
C ASP A 148 46.60 -15.90 -35.34
N ALA A 149 46.16 -15.01 -36.22
CA ALA A 149 45.86 -13.62 -35.87
C ALA A 149 44.60 -13.51 -34.98
N ARG A 150 43.59 -14.33 -35.25
CA ARG A 150 42.35 -14.42 -34.46
C ARG A 150 42.62 -15.04 -33.10
N ARG A 151 43.46 -16.09 -33.02
CA ARG A 151 43.90 -16.66 -31.73
C ARG A 151 44.67 -15.64 -30.91
N ALA A 152 45.60 -14.90 -31.51
CA ALA A 152 46.38 -13.89 -30.83
C ALA A 152 45.49 -12.78 -30.22
N ARG A 153 44.51 -12.27 -30.99
CA ARG A 153 43.53 -11.27 -30.52
C ARG A 153 42.63 -11.79 -29.40
N ALA A 154 42.13 -13.02 -29.54
CA ALA A 154 41.33 -13.68 -28.51
C ALA A 154 42.13 -13.85 -27.20
N LEU A 155 43.38 -14.31 -27.27
CA LEU A 155 44.25 -14.44 -26.10
C LEU A 155 44.57 -13.09 -25.46
N ALA A 156 44.82 -12.05 -26.25
CA ALA A 156 45.08 -10.70 -25.74
C ALA A 156 43.89 -10.17 -24.93
N THR A 157 42.66 -10.38 -25.42
CA THR A 157 41.43 -10.02 -24.72
C THR A 157 41.26 -10.83 -23.43
N LEU A 158 41.37 -12.17 -23.53
CA LEU A 158 41.10 -13.08 -22.41
C LEU A 158 42.13 -12.95 -21.27
N LYS A 159 43.39 -12.67 -21.57
CA LYS A 159 44.44 -12.47 -20.55
C LYS A 159 44.09 -11.34 -19.57
N LEU A 160 43.51 -10.25 -20.08
CA LEU A 160 43.10 -9.12 -19.26
C LEU A 160 41.75 -9.38 -18.59
N ALA A 161 40.79 -9.92 -19.36
CA ALA A 161 39.44 -10.14 -18.89
C ALA A 161 39.35 -11.17 -17.76
N LEU A 162 40.09 -12.28 -17.84
CA LEU A 162 40.05 -13.36 -16.84
C LEU A 162 40.78 -13.00 -15.54
N ALA A 163 41.73 -12.07 -15.58
CA ALA A 163 42.38 -11.53 -14.38
C ALA A 163 41.56 -10.43 -13.68
N GLY A 164 40.55 -9.88 -14.36
CA GLY A 164 39.71 -8.78 -13.89
C GLY A 164 38.50 -9.21 -13.07
N TYR A 165 37.85 -8.25 -12.43
CA TYR A 165 36.52 -8.47 -11.84
C TYR A 165 35.49 -8.69 -12.97
N PRO A 166 34.60 -9.71 -12.88
CA PRO A 166 34.30 -10.51 -11.69
C PRO A 166 35.04 -11.86 -11.62
N ASN A 167 35.69 -12.30 -12.71
CA ASN A 167 36.21 -13.66 -12.89
C ASN A 167 37.55 -13.97 -12.23
N ARG A 168 38.26 -12.94 -11.72
CA ARG A 168 39.57 -12.95 -11.01
C ARG A 168 40.21 -14.34 -10.82
N LEU A 169 40.63 -14.97 -11.92
CA LEU A 169 41.35 -16.22 -11.85
C LEU A 169 42.72 -15.94 -11.20
N PRO A 170 43.19 -16.80 -10.29
CA PRO A 170 44.45 -16.57 -9.57
C PRO A 170 45.67 -16.52 -10.49
N ALA A 171 45.60 -17.19 -11.64
CA ALA A 171 46.58 -17.12 -12.72
C ALA A 171 45.89 -17.36 -14.07
N PHE A 172 46.52 -16.92 -15.17
CA PHE A 172 46.03 -17.26 -16.51
C PHE A 172 46.25 -18.75 -16.78
N PRO A 173 45.29 -19.45 -17.44
CA PRO A 173 45.36 -20.90 -17.58
C PRO A 173 46.59 -21.35 -18.37
N ALA A 174 47.26 -22.42 -17.92
CA ALA A 174 48.49 -22.93 -18.53
C ALA A 174 48.26 -23.53 -19.93
N GLU A 175 47.06 -24.07 -20.17
CA GLU A 175 46.65 -24.65 -21.45
C GLU A 175 45.52 -23.82 -22.08
N ALA A 176 45.68 -23.39 -23.34
CA ALA A 176 44.62 -22.72 -24.11
C ALA A 176 44.28 -23.52 -25.37
N ARG A 177 43.04 -24.00 -25.46
CA ARG A 177 42.50 -24.76 -26.59
C ARG A 177 41.52 -23.93 -27.39
N PHE A 178 41.66 -23.96 -28.71
CA PHE A 178 40.82 -23.25 -29.67
C PHE A 178 40.12 -24.27 -30.56
N GLU A 179 38.81 -24.39 -30.41
CA GLU A 179 37.99 -25.39 -31.09
C GLU A 179 37.09 -24.71 -32.13
N THR A 180 36.87 -25.37 -33.27
CA THR A 180 35.91 -24.92 -34.29
C THR A 180 34.76 -25.92 -34.36
N ARG A 181 33.53 -25.46 -34.16
CA ARG A 181 32.30 -26.24 -34.35
C ARG A 181 31.65 -25.84 -35.67
N ALA A 182 31.26 -26.81 -36.49
CA ALA A 182 30.56 -26.54 -37.73
C ALA A 182 29.18 -25.90 -37.46
N LEU A 183 28.83 -24.87 -38.24
CA LEU A 183 27.50 -24.28 -38.25
C LEU A 183 26.48 -25.35 -38.67
N VAL A 184 25.49 -25.60 -37.82
CA VAL A 184 24.30 -26.37 -38.20
C VAL A 184 23.46 -25.45 -39.09
N ASP A 185 23.06 -25.94 -40.28
CA ASP A 185 22.00 -25.26 -41.04
C ASP A 185 20.71 -25.37 -40.22
N ALA A 186 20.44 -24.32 -39.44
CA ALA A 186 19.38 -24.34 -38.46
C ALA A 186 18.01 -24.53 -39.12
N THR A 187 17.83 -24.00 -40.33
CA THR A 187 16.60 -24.13 -41.10
C THR A 187 16.40 -25.56 -41.59
N ALA A 188 17.43 -26.16 -42.20
CA ALA A 188 17.35 -27.54 -42.67
C ALA A 188 17.20 -28.55 -41.51
N ALA A 189 17.94 -28.35 -40.42
CA ALA A 189 17.85 -29.20 -39.23
C ALA A 189 16.47 -29.09 -38.55
N PHE A 190 15.91 -27.87 -38.44
CA PHE A 190 14.57 -27.67 -37.92
C PHE A 190 13.52 -28.41 -38.76
N ARG A 191 13.58 -28.32 -40.09
CA ARG A 191 12.67 -29.06 -40.98
C ARG A 191 12.78 -30.56 -40.77
N ALA A 192 14.00 -31.10 -40.73
CA ALA A 192 14.20 -32.53 -40.55
C ALA A 192 13.60 -33.02 -39.22
N LEU A 193 13.83 -32.29 -38.12
CA LEU A 193 13.28 -32.62 -36.80
C LEU A 193 11.76 -32.47 -36.78
N HIS A 194 11.20 -31.38 -37.33
CA HIS A 194 9.75 -31.19 -37.42
C HIS A 194 9.08 -32.30 -38.23
N GLN A 195 9.63 -32.69 -39.38
CA GLN A 195 9.11 -33.78 -40.19
C GLN A 195 9.16 -35.13 -39.46
N ALA A 196 10.24 -35.38 -38.70
CA ALA A 196 10.34 -36.57 -37.85
C ALA A 196 9.24 -36.62 -36.78
N VAL A 197 8.91 -35.50 -36.14
CA VAL A 197 7.79 -35.42 -35.19
C VAL A 197 6.45 -35.60 -35.90
N ARG A 198 6.25 -34.89 -37.02
CA ARG A 198 4.99 -34.87 -37.79
C ARG A 198 4.63 -36.24 -38.36
N GLY A 199 5.62 -37.04 -38.73
CA GLY A 199 5.44 -38.39 -39.25
C GLY A 199 5.00 -39.44 -38.22
N ILE A 200 5.02 -39.13 -36.92
CA ILE A 200 4.64 -40.06 -35.85
C ILE A 200 3.14 -39.93 -35.57
N PRO A 201 2.34 -41.02 -35.72
CA PRO A 201 0.92 -40.99 -35.37
C PRO A 201 0.70 -40.59 -33.92
N ARG A 202 -0.26 -39.69 -33.64
CA ARG A 202 -0.55 -39.19 -32.29
C ARG A 202 -0.93 -40.28 -31.27
N ALA A 203 -1.38 -41.45 -31.73
CA ALA A 203 -1.64 -42.61 -30.88
C ALA A 203 -0.36 -43.24 -30.28
N ARG A 204 0.83 -43.02 -30.88
CA ARG A 204 2.14 -43.46 -30.36
C ARG A 204 2.76 -42.40 -29.47
N THR A 205 2.12 -42.13 -28.32
CA THR A 205 2.44 -40.99 -27.45
C THR A 205 3.90 -40.96 -26.98
N ALA A 206 4.49 -42.11 -26.64
CA ALA A 206 5.87 -42.17 -26.16
C ALA A 206 6.90 -41.78 -27.23
N ASP A 207 6.71 -42.26 -28.47
CA ASP A 207 7.61 -41.95 -29.58
C ASP A 207 7.46 -40.49 -30.02
N PHE A 208 6.22 -39.99 -30.06
CA PHE A 208 5.96 -38.58 -30.32
C PHE A 208 6.64 -37.70 -29.28
N ASN A 209 6.46 -37.99 -27.99
CA ASN A 209 7.02 -37.18 -26.91
C ASN A 209 8.56 -37.15 -26.95
N ARG A 210 9.19 -38.26 -27.36
CA ARG A 210 10.65 -38.33 -27.53
C ARG A 210 11.11 -37.44 -28.68
N ALA A 211 10.55 -37.61 -29.87
CA ALA A 211 10.91 -36.80 -31.03
C ALA A 211 10.60 -35.31 -30.82
N PHE A 212 9.48 -35.00 -30.15
CA PHE A 212 9.11 -33.63 -29.80
C PHE A 212 10.08 -33.02 -28.78
N ALA A 213 10.60 -33.81 -27.82
CA ALA A 213 11.63 -33.34 -26.90
C ALA A 213 12.94 -32.98 -27.62
N ASP A 214 13.33 -33.75 -28.66
CA ASP A 214 14.50 -33.44 -29.49
C ASP A 214 14.30 -32.15 -30.29
N LEU A 215 13.12 -31.98 -30.92
CA LEU A 215 12.75 -30.73 -31.61
C LEU A 215 12.74 -29.54 -30.64
N ARG A 216 12.15 -29.70 -29.45
CA ARG A 216 12.12 -28.66 -28.41
C ARG A 216 13.53 -28.28 -27.97
N ARG A 217 14.40 -29.26 -27.74
CA ARG A 217 15.81 -29.00 -27.39
C ARG A 217 16.51 -28.21 -28.48
N PHE A 218 16.32 -28.60 -29.74
CA PHE A 218 16.89 -27.88 -30.87
C PHE A 218 16.40 -26.43 -30.96
N VAL A 219 15.09 -26.19 -30.83
CA VAL A 219 14.52 -24.82 -30.84
C VAL A 219 15.02 -23.99 -29.65
N LEU A 220 15.21 -24.61 -28.49
CA LEU A 220 15.84 -24.00 -27.32
C LEU A 220 17.34 -23.71 -27.52
N GLU A 221 18.02 -24.41 -28.41
CA GLU A 221 19.42 -24.11 -28.75
C GLU A 221 19.55 -23.04 -29.83
N GLN A 222 18.73 -23.10 -30.89
CA GLN A 222 18.91 -22.29 -32.11
C GLN A 222 18.10 -20.99 -32.17
N ASP A 223 17.18 -20.75 -31.23
CA ASP A 223 16.18 -19.66 -31.26
C ASP A 223 15.24 -19.74 -32.46
N TYR A 224 13.95 -19.98 -32.22
CA TYR A 224 12.97 -20.06 -33.30
C TYR A 224 12.89 -18.76 -34.15
N ARG A 225 13.35 -17.62 -33.61
CA ARG A 225 13.40 -16.36 -34.34
C ARG A 225 14.52 -16.32 -35.39
N GLU A 226 15.58 -17.11 -35.20
CA GLU A 226 16.72 -17.19 -36.12
C GLU A 226 16.57 -18.33 -37.13
N ILE A 227 15.56 -19.21 -36.96
CA ILE A 227 15.16 -20.20 -37.96
C ILE A 227 14.44 -19.46 -39.09
N ASP A 228 14.95 -19.58 -40.32
CA ASP A 228 14.57 -18.74 -41.46
C ASP A 228 14.53 -17.23 -41.11
N PRO A 229 15.70 -16.59 -40.94
CA PRO A 229 15.77 -15.20 -40.48
C PRO A 229 15.22 -14.21 -41.52
N GLN A 230 15.15 -14.60 -42.80
CA GLN A 230 14.53 -13.79 -43.85
C GLN A 230 12.99 -13.82 -43.76
N GLY A 231 12.42 -14.81 -43.05
CA GLY A 231 10.98 -14.95 -42.84
C GLY A 231 10.18 -15.24 -44.11
N LYS A 232 10.82 -15.80 -45.14
CA LYS A 232 10.21 -16.01 -46.46
C LYS A 232 9.73 -17.44 -46.68
N ASP A 233 10.06 -18.37 -45.80
CA ASP A 233 9.79 -19.77 -46.00
C ASP A 233 8.46 -20.23 -45.38
N ALA A 234 7.50 -20.51 -46.25
CA ALA A 234 6.16 -20.93 -45.84
C ALA A 234 6.14 -22.29 -45.13
N GLU A 235 7.09 -23.19 -45.40
CA GLU A 235 7.19 -24.48 -44.73
C GLU A 235 7.71 -24.31 -43.31
N VAL A 236 8.69 -23.42 -43.11
CA VAL A 236 9.21 -23.10 -41.76
C VAL A 236 8.12 -22.46 -40.90
N LEU A 237 7.35 -21.52 -41.44
CA LEU A 237 6.22 -20.93 -40.71
C LEU A 237 5.14 -21.96 -40.36
N THR A 238 4.90 -22.92 -41.24
CA THR A 238 4.00 -24.05 -40.97
C THR A 238 4.56 -24.92 -39.85
N ALA A 239 5.85 -25.23 -39.88
CA ALA A 239 6.53 -26.01 -38.87
C ALA A 239 6.57 -25.32 -37.50
N LEU A 240 6.77 -23.99 -37.46
CA LEU A 240 6.69 -23.17 -36.25
C LEU A 240 5.25 -23.10 -35.69
N ASN A 241 4.24 -23.02 -36.57
CA ASN A 241 2.85 -23.10 -36.16
C ASN A 241 2.50 -24.47 -35.53
N ASP A 242 2.92 -25.57 -36.16
CA ASP A 242 2.74 -26.92 -35.63
C ASP A 242 3.47 -27.08 -34.29
N TYR A 243 4.71 -26.59 -34.20
CA TYR A 243 5.50 -26.59 -32.97
C TYR A 243 4.81 -25.83 -31.83
N GLY A 244 4.30 -24.62 -32.10
CA GLY A 244 3.53 -23.84 -31.14
C GLY A 244 2.26 -24.56 -30.66
N PHE A 245 1.54 -25.22 -31.57
CA PHE A 245 0.39 -26.05 -31.21
C PHE A 245 0.79 -27.22 -30.29
N TRP A 246 1.85 -27.97 -30.62
CA TRP A 246 2.33 -29.08 -29.81
C TRP A 246 2.83 -28.64 -28.43
N LEU A 247 3.48 -27.47 -28.34
CA LEU A 247 3.85 -26.86 -27.06
C LEU A 247 2.62 -26.62 -26.18
N ALA A 248 1.56 -26.05 -26.76
CA ALA A 248 0.32 -25.82 -26.01
C ALA A 248 -0.26 -27.15 -25.52
N GLU A 249 -0.30 -28.20 -26.36
CA GLU A 249 -0.75 -29.54 -25.99
C GLU A 249 0.09 -30.17 -24.87
N ALA A 250 1.41 -30.01 -24.91
CA ALA A 250 2.33 -30.51 -23.89
C ALA A 250 2.24 -29.74 -22.56
N GLY A 251 1.49 -28.63 -22.55
CA GLY A 251 1.30 -27.79 -21.36
C GLY A 251 2.29 -26.64 -21.26
N ASP A 252 3.08 -26.33 -22.29
CA ASP A 252 3.97 -25.17 -22.35
C ASP A 252 3.26 -23.96 -22.99
N ALA A 253 2.08 -23.59 -22.47
CA ALA A 253 1.20 -22.60 -23.10
C ALA A 253 1.80 -21.20 -23.27
N ALA A 254 2.68 -20.77 -22.36
CA ALA A 254 3.36 -19.47 -22.46
C ALA A 254 4.37 -19.45 -23.62
N GLU A 255 5.10 -20.55 -23.83
CA GLU A 255 6.01 -20.68 -24.96
C GLU A 255 5.27 -20.80 -26.28
N ALA A 256 4.18 -21.58 -26.28
CA ALA A 256 3.28 -21.67 -27.41
C ALA A 256 2.77 -20.30 -27.86
N GLU A 257 2.30 -19.46 -26.93
CA GLU A 257 1.83 -18.11 -27.27
C GLU A 257 2.92 -17.28 -27.94
N ARG A 258 4.17 -17.35 -27.44
CA ARG A 258 5.31 -16.59 -27.98
C ARG A 258 5.68 -17.04 -29.39
N VAL A 259 5.84 -18.35 -29.61
CA VAL A 259 6.14 -18.93 -30.93
C VAL A 259 5.04 -18.57 -31.94
N LEU A 260 3.77 -18.74 -31.57
CA LEU A 260 2.64 -18.43 -32.45
C LEU A 260 2.49 -16.92 -32.69
N GLY A 261 2.89 -16.10 -31.71
CA GLY A 261 3.04 -14.66 -31.86
C GLY A 261 4.06 -14.30 -32.94
N GLU A 262 5.22 -14.94 -32.94
CA GLU A 262 6.25 -14.74 -33.96
C GLU A 262 5.79 -15.20 -35.35
N VAL A 263 5.08 -16.32 -35.46
CA VAL A 263 4.48 -16.77 -36.72
C VAL A 263 3.56 -15.68 -37.28
N LEU A 264 2.67 -15.14 -36.45
CA LEU A 264 1.73 -14.09 -36.85
C LEU A 264 2.39 -12.74 -37.10
N ARG A 265 3.55 -12.46 -36.47
CA ARG A 265 4.35 -11.27 -36.76
C ARG A 265 4.97 -11.34 -38.16
N ARG A 266 5.47 -12.52 -38.56
CA ARG A 266 6.05 -12.75 -39.90
C ARG A 266 4.98 -12.88 -40.99
N ASP A 267 3.88 -13.54 -40.66
CA ASP A 267 2.78 -13.80 -41.57
C ASP A 267 1.43 -13.58 -40.87
N PRO A 268 0.95 -12.32 -40.83
CA PRO A 268 -0.36 -12.00 -40.25
C PRO A 268 -1.53 -12.65 -40.99
N ALA A 269 -1.33 -13.17 -42.21
CA ALA A 269 -2.36 -13.86 -42.97
C ALA A 269 -2.51 -15.34 -42.58
N ARG A 270 -1.64 -15.89 -41.72
CA ARG A 270 -1.63 -17.29 -41.29
C ARG A 270 -2.80 -17.61 -40.35
N THR A 271 -4.00 -17.81 -40.92
CA THR A 271 -5.24 -18.06 -40.19
C THR A 271 -5.13 -19.14 -39.09
N PRO A 272 -4.52 -20.33 -39.30
CA PRO A 272 -4.41 -21.36 -38.25
C PRO A 272 -3.65 -20.92 -36.99
N ALA A 273 -2.70 -19.99 -37.11
CA ALA A 273 -1.89 -19.55 -35.98
C ALA A 273 -2.72 -18.76 -34.96
N TYR A 274 -3.75 -18.02 -35.39
CA TYR A 274 -4.69 -17.38 -34.47
C TYR A 274 -5.45 -18.42 -33.64
N LEU A 275 -5.93 -19.49 -34.26
CA LEU A 275 -6.67 -20.55 -33.54
C LEU A 275 -5.79 -21.22 -32.48
N ASN A 276 -4.57 -21.57 -32.86
CA ASN A 276 -3.62 -22.21 -31.96
C ASN A 276 -3.22 -21.29 -30.80
N ARG A 277 -3.06 -19.98 -31.08
CA ARG A 277 -2.68 -18.99 -30.05
C ARG A 277 -3.84 -18.71 -29.10
N ALA A 278 -5.07 -18.67 -29.61
CA ALA A 278 -6.26 -18.60 -28.77
C ALA A 278 -6.33 -19.78 -27.79
N ASP A 279 -6.08 -21.01 -28.26
CA ASP A 279 -6.09 -22.21 -27.42
C ASP A 279 -4.98 -22.17 -26.35
N ALA A 280 -3.78 -21.68 -26.70
CA ALA A 280 -2.71 -21.46 -25.74
C ALA A 280 -3.11 -20.44 -24.66
N ARG A 281 -3.75 -19.32 -25.06
CA ARG A 281 -4.23 -18.29 -24.12
C ARG A 281 -5.36 -18.78 -23.21
N ILE A 282 -6.25 -19.64 -23.69
CA ILE A 282 -7.25 -20.29 -22.82
C ILE A 282 -6.57 -21.14 -21.73
N LYS A 283 -5.50 -21.86 -22.06
CA LYS A 283 -4.72 -22.60 -21.06
C LYS A 283 -4.01 -21.66 -20.07
N LEU A 284 -3.55 -20.49 -20.52
CA LEU A 284 -2.96 -19.47 -19.64
C LEU A 284 -4.01 -18.87 -18.70
N ARG A 285 -5.19 -18.52 -19.20
CA ARG A 285 -6.36 -18.06 -18.42
C ARG A 285 -6.67 -19.03 -17.27
N ASP A 286 -6.68 -20.33 -17.56
CA ASP A 286 -7.04 -21.36 -16.57
C ASP A 286 -5.98 -21.54 -15.48
N ARG A 287 -4.71 -21.20 -15.78
CA ARG A 287 -3.56 -21.35 -14.88
C ARG A 287 -3.23 -20.08 -14.09
N GLN A 288 -3.38 -18.91 -14.71
CA GLN A 288 -3.02 -17.60 -14.14
C GLN A 288 -4.28 -16.84 -13.73
N ARG A 289 -4.79 -17.15 -12.52
CA ARG A 289 -6.07 -16.63 -12.02
C ARG A 289 -6.11 -15.10 -11.90
N ASP A 290 -4.96 -14.49 -11.61
CA ASP A 290 -4.74 -13.05 -11.51
C ASP A 290 -4.80 -12.32 -12.86
N GLN A 291 -4.47 -13.01 -13.96
CA GLN A 291 -4.52 -12.48 -15.32
C GLN A 291 -5.61 -13.15 -16.18
N ARG A 292 -6.61 -13.75 -15.53
CA ARG A 292 -7.66 -14.51 -16.19
C ARG A 292 -8.34 -13.68 -17.30
N ASP A 293 -8.84 -12.50 -16.95
CA ASP A 293 -9.59 -11.66 -17.88
C ASP A 293 -8.72 -11.15 -19.04
N PHE A 294 -7.44 -10.90 -18.78
CA PHE A 294 -6.47 -10.50 -19.80
C PHE A 294 -6.27 -11.59 -20.85
N HIS A 295 -5.98 -12.82 -20.40
CA HIS A 295 -5.79 -13.96 -21.30
C HIS A 295 -7.09 -14.33 -22.02
N GLU A 296 -8.23 -14.23 -21.34
CA GLU A 296 -9.55 -14.47 -21.92
C GLU A 296 -9.86 -13.47 -23.04
N ALA A 297 -9.69 -12.18 -22.81
CA ALA A 297 -9.92 -11.14 -23.82
C ALA A 297 -9.03 -11.33 -25.06
N ARG A 298 -7.74 -11.66 -24.87
CA ARG A 298 -6.80 -11.91 -25.97
C ARG A 298 -7.09 -13.22 -26.71
N ALA A 299 -7.59 -14.25 -26.03
CA ALA A 299 -8.04 -15.49 -26.67
C ALA A 299 -9.29 -15.26 -27.53
N GLN A 300 -10.27 -14.54 -26.99
CA GLN A 300 -11.47 -14.15 -27.74
C GLN A 300 -11.12 -13.34 -29.00
N GLU A 301 -10.16 -12.42 -28.90
CA GLU A 301 -9.72 -11.66 -30.07
C GLU A 301 -9.10 -12.54 -31.15
N ASP A 302 -8.23 -13.47 -30.76
CA ASP A 302 -7.64 -14.42 -31.72
C ASP A 302 -8.72 -15.32 -32.36
N PHE A 303 -9.74 -15.74 -31.61
CA PHE A 303 -10.87 -16.47 -32.18
C PHE A 303 -11.65 -15.64 -33.21
N ARG A 304 -11.88 -14.35 -32.93
CA ARG A 304 -12.51 -13.42 -33.88
C ARG A 304 -11.66 -13.25 -35.13
N GLN A 305 -10.34 -13.10 -34.99
CA GLN A 305 -9.41 -13.03 -36.12
C GLN A 305 -9.44 -14.31 -36.96
N TYR A 306 -9.44 -15.49 -36.34
CA TYR A 306 -9.56 -16.76 -37.07
C TYR A 306 -10.87 -16.85 -37.86
N CYS A 307 -12.01 -16.60 -37.20
CA CYS A 307 -13.30 -16.83 -37.84
C CYS A 307 -13.66 -15.74 -38.86
N SER A 308 -13.30 -14.47 -38.63
CA SER A 308 -13.50 -13.40 -39.63
C SER A 308 -12.73 -13.66 -40.93
N ARG A 309 -11.50 -14.18 -40.85
CA ARG A 309 -10.68 -14.52 -42.03
C ARG A 309 -11.27 -15.68 -42.82
N ARG A 310 -11.75 -16.73 -42.14
CA ARG A 310 -12.44 -17.87 -42.77
C ARG A 310 -13.68 -17.39 -43.52
N LEU A 311 -14.52 -16.59 -42.87
CA LEU A 311 -15.72 -16.01 -43.47
C LEU A 311 -15.38 -15.13 -44.68
N ALA A 312 -14.36 -14.27 -44.58
CA ALA A 312 -13.91 -13.42 -45.68
C ALA A 312 -13.36 -14.21 -46.88
N ALA A 313 -12.76 -15.38 -46.65
CA ALA A 313 -12.30 -16.29 -47.69
C ALA A 313 -13.41 -17.21 -48.26
N GLY A 314 -14.65 -17.14 -47.74
CA GLY A 314 -15.73 -18.04 -48.13
C GLY A 314 -15.55 -19.48 -47.61
N GLU A 315 -14.70 -19.70 -46.62
CA GLU A 315 -14.39 -21.00 -46.05
C GLU A 315 -15.31 -21.35 -44.87
N THR A 316 -15.79 -22.60 -44.81
CA THR A 316 -16.64 -23.08 -43.71
C THR A 316 -15.83 -23.27 -42.44
N ILE A 317 -16.32 -22.86 -41.26
CA ILE A 317 -15.62 -23.15 -39.99
C ILE A 317 -15.93 -24.59 -39.54
N PRO A 318 -14.93 -25.44 -39.19
CA PRO A 318 -15.20 -26.82 -38.81
C PRO A 318 -16.09 -26.87 -37.56
N THR A 319 -17.05 -27.80 -37.50
CA THR A 319 -18.11 -27.82 -36.47
C THR A 319 -17.57 -27.81 -35.04
N ASN A 320 -16.52 -28.58 -34.76
CA ASN A 320 -15.87 -28.64 -33.45
C ASN A 320 -15.20 -27.30 -33.08
N VAL A 321 -14.58 -26.63 -34.05
CA VAL A 321 -13.97 -25.31 -33.88
C VAL A 321 -15.04 -24.24 -33.71
N ALA A 322 -16.12 -24.30 -34.48
CA ALA A 322 -17.24 -23.37 -34.39
C ALA A 322 -17.91 -23.43 -33.01
N ALA A 323 -18.14 -24.63 -32.47
CA ALA A 323 -18.70 -24.82 -31.13
C ALA A 323 -17.80 -24.19 -30.04
N ARG A 324 -16.49 -24.38 -30.15
CA ARG A 324 -15.51 -23.82 -29.21
C ARG A 324 -15.46 -22.29 -29.27
N ILE A 325 -15.42 -21.72 -30.47
CA ILE A 325 -15.42 -20.26 -30.67
C ILE A 325 -16.75 -19.68 -30.18
N GLY A 326 -17.88 -20.30 -30.52
CA GLY A 326 -19.20 -19.88 -30.05
C GLY A 326 -19.30 -19.86 -28.52
N ALA A 327 -18.78 -20.89 -27.85
CA ALA A 327 -18.71 -20.93 -26.39
C ALA A 327 -17.81 -19.82 -25.82
N ALA A 328 -16.63 -19.59 -26.40
CA ALA A 328 -15.70 -18.57 -25.93
C ALA A 328 -16.20 -17.13 -26.16
N LEU A 329 -16.96 -16.90 -27.23
CA LEU A 329 -17.51 -15.58 -27.58
C LEU A 329 -18.92 -15.35 -27.04
N GLY A 330 -19.56 -16.37 -26.45
CA GLY A 330 -20.97 -16.31 -26.05
C GLY A 330 -21.94 -16.19 -27.24
N ALA A 331 -21.54 -16.67 -28.42
CA ALA A 331 -22.28 -16.53 -29.67
C ALA A 331 -22.94 -17.85 -30.10
N LYS A 332 -24.23 -17.79 -30.45
CA LYS A 332 -24.98 -18.95 -30.98
C LYS A 332 -24.61 -19.26 -32.44
N THR A 333 -24.32 -18.22 -33.22
CA THR A 333 -23.94 -18.29 -34.63
C THR A 333 -22.67 -17.47 -34.85
N LEU A 334 -21.76 -17.97 -35.70
CA LEU A 334 -20.52 -17.28 -36.06
C LEU A 334 -20.69 -16.53 -37.38
N ASP A 335 -21.39 -15.40 -37.31
CA ASP A 335 -21.54 -14.46 -38.42
C ASP A 335 -20.47 -13.36 -38.39
N ALA A 336 -20.55 -12.43 -39.35
CA ALA A 336 -19.60 -11.31 -39.46
C ALA A 336 -19.60 -10.39 -38.23
N ALA A 337 -20.70 -10.32 -37.46
CA ALA A 337 -20.78 -9.50 -36.26
C ALA A 337 -20.11 -10.21 -35.06
N ALA A 338 -20.40 -11.49 -34.86
CA ALA A 338 -19.77 -12.31 -33.82
C ALA A 338 -18.24 -12.41 -34.00
N CYS A 339 -17.79 -12.53 -35.25
CA CYS A 339 -16.39 -12.70 -35.60
C CYS A 339 -15.60 -11.38 -35.75
N ARG A 340 -16.22 -10.22 -35.51
CA ARG A 340 -15.55 -8.94 -35.72
C ARG A 340 -14.40 -8.70 -34.74
N PRO A 341 -13.15 -8.49 -35.18
CA PRO A 341 -12.05 -8.09 -34.31
C PRO A 341 -12.41 -6.84 -33.49
N ARG A 342 -12.19 -6.88 -32.17
CA ARG A 342 -12.56 -5.79 -31.26
C ARG A 342 -11.38 -4.94 -30.81
N LEU A 343 -10.14 -5.43 -30.94
CA LEU A 343 -8.96 -4.72 -30.44
C LEU A 343 -8.37 -3.72 -31.44
N VAL A 344 -8.73 -3.84 -32.73
CA VAL A 344 -8.22 -2.97 -33.82
C VAL A 344 -8.48 -1.48 -33.57
N ILE A 345 -9.61 -1.13 -32.93
CA ILE A 345 -9.94 0.27 -32.61
C ILE A 345 -8.93 0.87 -31.61
N PHE A 346 -8.35 0.07 -30.71
CA PHE A 346 -7.38 0.54 -29.73
C PHE A 346 -6.01 0.82 -30.37
N GLU A 347 -5.62 0.04 -31.37
CA GLU A 347 -4.41 0.31 -32.17
C GLU A 347 -4.54 1.64 -32.91
N ALA A 348 -5.69 1.88 -33.55
CA ALA A 348 -5.97 3.16 -34.21
C ALA A 348 -5.94 4.35 -33.23
N ILE A 349 -6.51 4.20 -32.02
CA ILE A 349 -6.45 5.23 -30.98
C ILE A 349 -5.00 5.50 -30.54
N ARG A 350 -4.18 4.46 -30.34
CA ARG A 350 -2.76 4.60 -29.98
C ARG A 350 -1.96 5.30 -31.09
N ALA A 351 -2.29 5.03 -32.35
CA ALA A 351 -1.69 5.68 -33.51
C ALA A 351 -2.22 7.11 -33.75
N GLY A 352 -3.32 7.51 -33.11
CA GLY A 352 -3.99 8.80 -33.35
C GLY A 352 -4.78 8.85 -34.66
N ASP A 353 -5.10 7.70 -35.26
CA ASP A 353 -5.82 7.62 -36.53
C ASP A 353 -7.33 7.72 -36.33
N LEU A 354 -7.83 8.95 -36.34
CA LEU A 354 -9.26 9.26 -36.20
C LEU A 354 -10.11 8.66 -37.33
N ASN A 355 -9.57 8.56 -38.54
CA ASN A 355 -10.31 8.05 -39.69
C ASN A 355 -10.53 6.54 -39.57
N ALA A 356 -9.50 5.80 -39.14
CA ALA A 356 -9.63 4.39 -38.83
C ALA A 356 -10.66 4.15 -37.72
N VAL A 357 -10.63 4.93 -36.63
CA VAL A 357 -11.63 4.81 -35.55
C VAL A 357 -13.05 5.05 -36.06
N ARG A 358 -13.26 6.11 -36.86
CA ARG A 358 -14.57 6.39 -37.47
C ARG A 358 -15.02 5.26 -38.40
N ALA A 359 -14.11 4.69 -39.18
CA ALA A 359 -14.42 3.57 -40.07
C ALA A 359 -14.84 2.32 -39.29
N GLU A 360 -14.14 1.97 -38.20
CA GLU A 360 -14.49 0.83 -37.35
C GLU A 360 -15.85 1.03 -36.67
N LEU A 361 -16.11 2.22 -36.13
CA LEU A 361 -17.41 2.56 -35.53
C LEU A 361 -18.53 2.51 -36.58
N ALA A 362 -18.31 3.03 -37.79
CA ALA A 362 -19.27 2.99 -38.89
C ALA A 362 -19.57 1.56 -39.39
N ARG A 363 -18.59 0.64 -39.27
CA ARG A 363 -18.81 -0.79 -39.52
C ARG A 363 -19.67 -1.44 -38.43
N GLY A 364 -19.88 -0.76 -37.30
CA GLY A 364 -20.71 -1.18 -36.15
C GLY A 364 -19.88 -1.73 -34.99
N GLN A 365 -18.59 -1.39 -34.90
CA GLN A 365 -17.77 -1.72 -33.72
C GLN A 365 -18.44 -1.16 -32.47
N ASP A 366 -18.50 -1.96 -31.39
CA ASP A 366 -19.08 -1.51 -30.12
C ASP A 366 -18.19 -0.40 -29.50
N PRO A 367 -18.68 0.84 -29.38
CA PRO A 367 -17.93 1.95 -28.78
C PRO A 367 -17.63 1.75 -27.29
N ASN A 368 -18.34 0.82 -26.63
CA ASN A 368 -18.18 0.48 -25.22
C ASN A 368 -17.32 -0.77 -25.00
N GLY A 369 -16.79 -1.36 -26.07
CA GLY A 369 -15.84 -2.46 -25.98
C GLY A 369 -14.62 -2.09 -25.14
N VAL A 370 -14.10 -3.08 -24.42
CA VAL A 370 -12.87 -2.95 -23.62
C VAL A 370 -11.73 -3.75 -24.25
N ASN A 371 -10.51 -3.28 -24.03
CA ASN A 371 -9.30 -4.02 -24.41
C ASN A 371 -8.97 -5.12 -23.40
N GLU A 372 -7.84 -5.80 -23.61
CA GLU A 372 -7.32 -6.86 -22.75
C GLU A 372 -7.03 -6.43 -21.30
N TYR A 373 -6.98 -5.13 -21.01
CA TYR A 373 -6.80 -4.59 -19.67
C TYR A 373 -8.12 -4.13 -19.02
N GLY A 374 -9.26 -4.42 -19.64
CA GLY A 374 -10.55 -3.93 -19.18
C GLY A 374 -10.68 -2.41 -19.29
N VAL A 375 -10.03 -1.79 -20.27
CA VAL A 375 -10.06 -0.33 -20.49
C VAL A 375 -10.87 -0.03 -21.74
N SER A 376 -11.81 0.92 -21.66
CA SER A 376 -12.64 1.34 -22.79
C SER A 376 -11.87 2.18 -23.82
N ALA A 377 -12.33 2.18 -25.06
CA ALA A 377 -11.78 3.04 -26.12
C ALA A 377 -11.79 4.52 -25.71
N LEU A 378 -12.88 4.97 -25.08
CA LEU A 378 -13.02 6.33 -24.55
C LEU A 378 -11.98 6.64 -23.48
N SER A 379 -11.67 5.70 -22.58
CA SER A 379 -10.62 5.87 -21.57
C SER A 379 -9.24 6.04 -22.20
N VAL A 380 -8.87 5.21 -23.17
CA VAL A 380 -7.56 5.33 -23.85
C VAL A 380 -7.45 6.68 -24.57
N ALA A 381 -8.49 7.10 -25.30
CA ALA A 381 -8.51 8.39 -26.00
C ALA A 381 -8.44 9.59 -25.02
N THR A 382 -9.13 9.49 -23.88
CA THR A 382 -9.13 10.50 -22.81
C THR A 382 -7.74 10.63 -22.21
N TYR A 383 -7.11 9.51 -21.86
CA TYR A 383 -5.77 9.48 -21.30
C TYR A 383 -4.71 10.06 -22.26
N ASN A 384 -4.83 9.74 -23.56
CA ASN A 384 -3.97 10.31 -24.60
C ASN A 384 -4.32 11.78 -24.94
N ARG A 385 -5.33 12.36 -24.30
CA ARG A 385 -5.82 13.74 -24.48
C ARG A 385 -6.18 14.07 -25.94
N GLN A 386 -6.76 13.10 -26.65
CA GLN A 386 -7.15 13.22 -28.06
C GLN A 386 -8.59 13.74 -28.18
N LEU A 387 -8.76 15.07 -28.16
CA LEU A 387 -10.09 15.71 -28.10
C LEU A 387 -11.05 15.24 -29.21
N GLU A 388 -10.60 15.26 -30.46
CA GLU A 388 -11.46 14.86 -31.60
C GLU A 388 -11.78 13.36 -31.60
N MET A 389 -10.88 12.53 -31.05
CA MET A 389 -11.13 11.11 -30.86
C MET A 389 -12.22 10.88 -29.81
N VAL A 390 -12.14 11.59 -28.69
CA VAL A 390 -13.14 11.57 -27.63
C VAL A 390 -14.50 12.02 -28.16
N ARG A 391 -14.56 13.09 -28.97
CA ARG A 391 -15.81 13.53 -29.63
C ARG A 391 -16.40 12.44 -30.50
N ALA A 392 -15.60 11.78 -31.34
CA ALA A 392 -16.08 10.73 -32.23
C ALA A 392 -16.61 9.51 -31.46
N LEU A 393 -15.92 9.10 -30.39
CA LEU A 393 -16.35 7.98 -29.54
C LEU A 393 -17.64 8.30 -28.77
N LEU A 394 -17.75 9.51 -28.19
CA LEU A 394 -18.96 9.96 -27.51
C LEU A 394 -20.14 10.05 -28.48
N ALA A 395 -19.94 10.61 -29.68
CA ALA A 395 -20.96 10.68 -30.73
C ALA A 395 -21.43 9.29 -31.21
N ALA A 396 -20.56 8.29 -31.14
CA ALA A 396 -20.90 6.90 -31.42
C ALA A 396 -21.62 6.19 -30.25
N GLY A 397 -21.76 6.82 -29.09
CA GLY A 397 -22.44 6.25 -27.91
C GLY A 397 -21.51 5.60 -26.89
N ALA A 398 -20.22 5.98 -26.86
CA ALA A 398 -19.32 5.56 -25.78
C ALA A 398 -19.77 6.15 -24.43
N LYS A 399 -19.80 5.31 -23.40
CA LYS A 399 -20.23 5.68 -22.05
C LYS A 399 -19.09 6.25 -21.22
N VAL A 400 -19.38 7.35 -20.54
CA VAL A 400 -18.44 8.07 -19.65
C VAL A 400 -18.18 7.38 -18.32
N ASP A 401 -19.03 6.44 -17.92
CA ASP A 401 -18.87 5.57 -16.75
C ASP A 401 -18.24 4.21 -17.10
N GLY A 402 -17.70 4.09 -18.32
CA GLY A 402 -17.05 2.87 -18.78
C GLY A 402 -15.80 2.49 -17.98
N PRO A 403 -15.36 1.21 -18.06
CA PRO A 403 -14.19 0.72 -17.33
C PRO A 403 -12.91 1.53 -17.56
N ASN A 404 -12.26 1.94 -16.46
CA ASN A 404 -11.04 2.77 -16.45
C ASN A 404 -10.11 2.39 -15.29
N ARG A 405 -9.72 1.10 -15.18
CA ARG A 405 -8.82 0.58 -14.12
C ARG A 405 -9.24 0.99 -12.69
N GLY A 406 -10.54 1.12 -12.45
CA GLY A 406 -11.08 1.51 -11.15
C GLY A 406 -11.03 3.01 -10.85
N ALA A 407 -10.53 3.90 -11.71
CA ALA A 407 -10.59 5.35 -11.50
C ALA A 407 -11.77 5.98 -12.25
N PRO A 408 -12.43 7.03 -11.72
CA PRO A 408 -13.39 7.80 -12.50
C PRO A 408 -12.76 8.33 -13.78
N LEU A 409 -13.41 8.14 -14.93
CA LEU A 409 -12.88 8.60 -16.21
C LEU A 409 -12.61 10.12 -16.21
N LEU A 410 -13.50 10.89 -15.58
CA LEU A 410 -13.35 12.33 -15.41
C LEU A 410 -12.02 12.69 -14.72
N ALA A 411 -11.56 11.84 -13.79
CA ALA A 411 -10.30 12.04 -13.08
C ALA A 411 -9.07 12.04 -14.00
N SER A 412 -9.13 11.29 -15.11
CA SER A 412 -8.09 11.22 -16.14
C SER A 412 -8.14 12.40 -17.12
N ALA A 413 -9.26 13.11 -17.18
CA ALA A 413 -9.43 14.29 -18.04
C ALA A 413 -8.98 15.61 -17.40
N LEU A 414 -8.84 15.62 -16.07
CA LEU A 414 -8.37 16.78 -15.33
C LEU A 414 -6.86 17.01 -15.54
N PRO A 415 -6.41 18.27 -15.60
CA PRO A 415 -5.01 18.60 -15.80
C PRO A 415 -4.14 18.23 -14.58
N GLU A 416 -2.84 18.12 -14.79
CA GLU A 416 -1.87 18.15 -13.69
C GLU A 416 -1.81 19.54 -13.06
N ALA A 417 -1.44 19.62 -11.78
CA ALA A 417 -1.34 20.88 -11.03
C ALA A 417 -0.44 21.94 -11.72
N ARG A 418 0.57 21.48 -12.45
CA ARG A 418 1.57 22.31 -13.14
C ARG A 418 1.19 22.69 -14.57
N ASP A 419 0.03 22.30 -15.08
CA ASP A 419 -0.41 22.65 -16.43
C ASP A 419 -0.75 24.14 -16.49
N THR A 420 0.03 24.94 -17.23
CA THR A 420 -0.10 26.40 -17.30
C THR A 420 -0.89 26.90 -18.51
N ARG A 421 -1.43 26.00 -19.34
CA ARG A 421 -2.23 26.38 -20.52
C ARG A 421 -3.50 27.16 -20.11
N PRO A 422 -4.16 27.89 -21.02
CA PRO A 422 -5.41 28.57 -20.69
C PRO A 422 -6.46 27.61 -20.11
N ALA A 423 -7.25 28.04 -19.11
CA ALA A 423 -8.22 27.19 -18.44
C ALA A 423 -9.18 26.48 -19.41
N ALA A 424 -9.63 27.19 -20.47
CA ALA A 424 -10.46 26.62 -21.52
C ALA A 424 -9.80 25.40 -22.20
N GLU A 425 -8.49 25.44 -22.45
CA GLU A 425 -7.73 24.33 -23.05
C GLU A 425 -7.37 23.23 -22.04
N ARG A 426 -7.17 23.60 -20.77
CA ARG A 426 -6.85 22.63 -19.71
C ARG A 426 -8.04 21.76 -19.37
N TYR A 427 -9.24 22.34 -19.32
CA TYR A 427 -10.47 21.67 -18.92
C TYR A 427 -11.36 21.23 -20.09
N ALA A 428 -11.04 21.57 -21.35
CA ALA A 428 -11.83 21.16 -22.52
C ALA A 428 -12.22 19.67 -22.56
N LEU A 429 -11.30 18.80 -22.14
CA LEU A 429 -11.56 17.35 -22.09
C LEU A 429 -12.53 16.98 -20.97
N ALA A 430 -12.36 17.57 -19.78
CA ALA A 430 -13.27 17.38 -18.66
C ALA A 430 -14.67 17.94 -18.98
N ASP A 431 -14.75 19.10 -19.62
CA ASP A 431 -16.00 19.70 -20.08
C ASP A 431 -16.76 18.79 -21.05
N MET A 432 -16.07 18.16 -22.01
CA MET A 432 -16.70 17.19 -22.91
C MET A 432 -17.27 15.99 -22.17
N LEU A 433 -16.53 15.43 -21.21
CA LEU A 433 -17.01 14.29 -20.44
C LEU A 433 -18.19 14.67 -19.54
N ILE A 434 -18.14 15.82 -18.88
CA ILE A 434 -19.24 16.34 -18.05
C ILE A 434 -20.49 16.57 -18.90
N ALA A 435 -20.34 17.19 -20.08
CA ALA A 435 -21.44 17.39 -21.02
C ALA A 435 -22.05 16.07 -21.52
N ALA A 436 -21.24 15.01 -21.59
CA ALA A 436 -21.67 13.64 -21.89
C ALA A 436 -22.18 12.86 -20.66
N GLY A 437 -22.35 13.51 -19.51
CA GLY A 437 -22.95 12.94 -18.30
C GLY A 437 -21.97 12.37 -17.28
N ALA A 438 -20.68 12.70 -17.35
CA ALA A 438 -19.72 12.23 -16.34
C ALA A 438 -20.02 12.82 -14.97
N SER A 439 -20.19 11.95 -13.96
CA SER A 439 -20.49 12.37 -12.59
C SER A 439 -19.29 13.02 -11.92
N LEU A 440 -19.52 14.18 -11.28
CA LEU A 440 -18.56 14.82 -10.38
C LEU A 440 -18.37 14.04 -9.07
N GLU A 441 -19.36 13.22 -8.72
CA GLU A 441 -19.39 12.38 -7.51
C GLU A 441 -18.93 10.95 -7.77
N ALA A 442 -18.37 10.69 -8.95
CA ALA A 442 -17.85 9.39 -9.28
C ALA A 442 -16.75 8.98 -8.29
N VAL A 443 -16.82 7.73 -7.85
CA VAL A 443 -15.87 7.13 -6.91
C VAL A 443 -14.90 6.21 -7.63
N ASP A 444 -13.69 6.09 -7.11
CA ASP A 444 -12.76 5.05 -7.55
C ASP A 444 -13.15 3.67 -6.98
N SER A 445 -12.36 2.65 -7.32
CA SER A 445 -12.56 1.26 -6.87
C SER A 445 -12.48 1.09 -5.36
N ASN A 446 -11.88 2.05 -4.65
CA ASN A 446 -11.84 2.09 -3.19
C ASN A 446 -13.05 2.81 -2.59
N GLY A 447 -13.93 3.36 -3.43
CA GLY A 447 -15.06 4.18 -3.00
C GLY A 447 -14.66 5.62 -2.67
N THR A 448 -13.51 6.11 -3.15
CA THR A 448 -13.04 7.48 -2.90
C THR A 448 -13.61 8.44 -3.94
N PRO A 449 -14.36 9.48 -3.54
CA PRO A 449 -14.87 10.50 -4.45
C PRO A 449 -13.76 11.28 -5.16
N LEU A 450 -14.02 11.71 -6.39
CA LEU A 450 -13.08 12.49 -7.21
C LEU A 450 -12.49 13.70 -6.45
N LEU A 451 -13.35 14.48 -5.79
CA LEU A 451 -12.94 15.68 -5.06
C LEU A 451 -12.04 15.34 -3.87
N LEU A 452 -12.37 14.27 -3.12
CA LEU A 452 -11.55 13.78 -2.00
C LEU A 452 -10.18 13.33 -2.48
N ARG A 453 -10.13 12.57 -3.58
CA ARG A 453 -8.90 12.11 -4.21
C ARG A 453 -8.01 13.32 -4.53
N ARG A 454 -8.58 14.36 -5.13
CA ARG A 454 -7.82 15.52 -5.56
C ARG A 454 -7.18 16.28 -4.40
N VAL A 455 -7.95 16.55 -3.35
CA VAL A 455 -7.48 17.23 -2.13
C VAL A 455 -6.47 16.39 -1.35
N SER A 456 -6.61 15.06 -1.39
CA SER A 456 -5.69 14.15 -0.68
C SER A 456 -4.31 14.13 -1.33
N TYR A 457 -4.24 14.00 -2.66
CA TYR A 457 -2.98 13.78 -3.39
C TYR A 457 -2.34 15.04 -3.99
N SER A 458 -3.02 16.20 -3.98
CA SER A 458 -2.45 17.44 -4.49
C SER A 458 -2.70 18.62 -3.57
N ALA A 459 -1.64 19.09 -2.91
CA ALA A 459 -1.69 20.27 -2.04
C ALA A 459 -1.52 21.61 -2.80
N GLU A 460 -1.26 21.56 -4.11
CA GLU A 460 -0.99 22.77 -4.92
C GLU A 460 -2.05 23.02 -5.98
N ASP A 461 -2.89 22.05 -6.27
CA ASP A 461 -3.85 22.14 -7.37
C ASP A 461 -5.14 22.89 -6.99
N LYS A 462 -4.97 24.18 -6.84
CA LYS A 462 -6.03 25.12 -6.48
C LYS A 462 -7.02 25.33 -7.63
N ASP A 463 -6.51 25.47 -8.85
CA ASP A 463 -7.31 25.75 -10.05
C ASP A 463 -8.35 24.65 -10.32
N THR A 464 -7.97 23.37 -10.19
CA THR A 464 -8.93 22.28 -10.48
C THR A 464 -9.95 22.12 -9.36
N LEU A 465 -9.60 22.41 -8.11
CA LEU A 465 -10.59 22.47 -7.04
C LEU A 465 -11.65 23.54 -7.38
N ASP A 466 -11.21 24.76 -7.71
CA ASP A 466 -12.11 25.86 -8.06
C ASP A 466 -12.97 25.49 -9.28
N TYR A 467 -12.38 24.85 -10.30
CA TYR A 467 -13.12 24.35 -11.47
C TYR A 467 -14.19 23.32 -11.09
N LEU A 468 -13.85 22.27 -10.32
CA LEU A 468 -14.79 21.22 -9.94
C LEU A 468 -15.94 21.78 -9.09
N LEU A 469 -15.63 22.65 -8.12
CA LEU A 469 -16.65 23.32 -7.29
C LEU A 469 -17.53 24.26 -8.12
N ALA A 470 -16.98 24.94 -9.13
CA ALA A 470 -17.76 25.76 -10.06
C ALA A 470 -18.67 24.93 -10.97
N LYS A 471 -18.31 23.68 -11.26
CA LYS A 471 -19.16 22.72 -11.98
C LYS A 471 -20.22 22.05 -11.09
N GLY A 472 -20.20 22.30 -9.78
CA GLY A 472 -21.19 21.81 -8.83
C GLY A 472 -20.80 20.53 -8.10
N ALA A 473 -19.50 20.21 -8.00
CA ALA A 473 -19.05 19.09 -7.18
C ALA A 473 -19.43 19.29 -5.71
N ASP A 474 -19.92 18.24 -5.04
CA ASP A 474 -20.35 18.30 -3.65
C ASP A 474 -19.13 18.47 -2.71
N PRO A 475 -19.00 19.59 -1.99
CA PRO A 475 -17.91 19.79 -1.05
C PRO A 475 -17.99 18.86 0.17
N ASN A 476 -19.12 18.16 0.36
CA ASN A 476 -19.36 17.19 1.43
C ASN A 476 -19.17 15.73 0.99
N GLY A 477 -18.61 15.48 -0.19
CA GLY A 477 -18.30 14.12 -0.66
C GLY A 477 -17.53 13.30 0.40
N ARG A 478 -17.94 12.04 0.57
CA ARG A 478 -17.38 11.11 1.57
C ARG A 478 -16.92 9.81 0.93
N GLU A 479 -15.78 9.31 1.38
CA GLU A 479 -15.36 7.95 1.04
C GLU A 479 -16.15 6.89 1.81
N LYS A 480 -15.92 5.61 1.51
CA LYS A 480 -16.68 4.48 2.10
C LYS A 480 -16.58 4.44 3.63
N GLY A 481 -15.46 4.86 4.20
CA GLY A 481 -15.29 5.02 5.66
C GLY A 481 -16.05 6.20 6.28
N GLY A 482 -16.67 7.06 5.46
CA GLY A 482 -17.41 8.24 5.87
C GLY A 482 -16.55 9.50 6.01
N ARG A 483 -15.22 9.39 5.86
CA ARG A 483 -14.28 10.51 5.90
C ARG A 483 -14.57 11.47 4.73
N SER A 484 -14.74 12.75 5.03
CA SER A 484 -15.14 13.77 4.03
C SER A 484 -13.95 14.46 3.38
N VAL A 485 -14.20 15.17 2.26
CA VAL A 485 -13.20 16.03 1.61
C VAL A 485 -12.59 17.04 2.60
N LEU A 486 -13.40 17.60 3.50
CA LEU A 486 -12.91 18.56 4.48
C LEU A 486 -11.91 17.95 5.48
N HIS A 487 -12.06 16.68 5.87
CA HIS A 487 -11.03 16.02 6.68
C HIS A 487 -9.69 15.95 5.95
N ALA A 488 -9.70 15.70 4.63
CA ALA A 488 -8.48 15.69 3.82
C ALA A 488 -7.85 17.09 3.71
N ALA A 489 -8.67 18.13 3.52
CA ALA A 489 -8.22 19.52 3.49
C ALA A 489 -7.69 20.01 4.84
N MET A 490 -8.24 19.49 5.93
CA MET A 490 -7.82 19.79 7.29
C MET A 490 -6.62 18.96 7.76
N GLY A 491 -6.05 18.08 6.92
CA GLY A 491 -4.96 17.17 7.30
C GLY A 491 -3.60 17.85 7.54
N SER A 492 -3.38 19.06 7.01
CA SER A 492 -2.17 19.85 7.26
C SER A 492 -2.42 21.34 7.05
N PRO A 493 -1.66 22.24 7.70
CA PRO A 493 -1.79 23.69 7.49
C PRO A 493 -1.58 24.14 6.05
N SER A 494 -0.69 23.47 5.30
CA SER A 494 -0.46 23.74 3.88
C SER A 494 -1.71 23.58 3.00
N LYS A 495 -2.75 22.91 3.49
CA LYS A 495 -4.01 22.67 2.78
C LYS A 495 -5.17 23.56 3.26
N PHE A 496 -4.96 24.49 4.17
CA PHE A 496 -6.04 25.37 4.68
C PHE A 496 -6.74 26.18 3.59
N TRP A 497 -6.03 26.55 2.52
CA TRP A 497 -6.68 27.18 1.37
C TRP A 497 -7.81 26.31 0.79
N PHE A 498 -7.61 24.99 0.71
CA PHE A 498 -8.66 24.06 0.25
C PHE A 498 -9.80 24.01 1.25
N ALA A 499 -9.49 23.98 2.56
CA ALA A 499 -10.50 23.97 3.61
C ALA A 499 -11.37 25.23 3.54
N ASP A 500 -10.76 26.41 3.40
CA ASP A 500 -11.47 27.68 3.23
C ASP A 500 -12.40 27.68 2.02
N LYS A 501 -11.90 27.19 0.88
CA LYS A 501 -12.70 27.10 -0.35
C LYS A 501 -13.87 26.13 -0.22
N LEU A 502 -13.66 24.98 0.39
CA LEU A 502 -14.70 23.98 0.65
C LEU A 502 -15.76 24.54 1.61
N LEU A 503 -15.35 25.18 2.70
CA LEU A 503 -16.25 25.82 3.67
C LEU A 503 -17.07 26.93 3.02
N ALA A 504 -16.46 27.76 2.17
CA ALA A 504 -17.16 28.80 1.40
C ALA A 504 -18.20 28.22 0.42
N LYS A 505 -18.10 26.93 0.06
CA LYS A 505 -19.07 26.20 -0.75
C LYS A 505 -20.06 25.35 0.07
N GLY A 506 -20.02 25.43 1.40
CA GLY A 506 -20.95 24.72 2.28
C GLY A 506 -20.46 23.36 2.77
N ALA A 507 -19.14 23.11 2.78
CA ALA A 507 -18.61 21.96 3.51
C ALA A 507 -18.95 22.06 5.01
N ASP A 508 -19.33 20.93 5.60
CA ASP A 508 -19.64 20.84 7.02
C ASP A 508 -18.35 20.71 7.86
N ILE A 509 -17.99 21.77 8.60
CA ILE A 509 -16.86 21.80 9.54
C ILE A 509 -16.97 20.74 10.65
N ASN A 510 -18.19 20.25 10.91
CA ASN A 510 -18.51 19.25 11.92
C ASN A 510 -18.83 17.88 11.30
N ALA A 511 -18.49 17.66 10.02
CA ALA A 511 -18.70 16.39 9.37
C ALA A 511 -18.07 15.27 10.21
N ALA A 512 -18.88 14.35 10.71
CA ALA A 512 -18.41 13.27 11.56
C ALA A 512 -18.43 11.92 10.83
N TYR A 513 -17.45 11.06 11.09
CA TYR A 513 -17.41 9.68 10.61
C TYR A 513 -16.94 8.72 11.69
N ILE A 514 -17.24 7.42 11.56
CA ILE A 514 -16.78 6.43 12.54
C ILE A 514 -15.34 6.08 12.20
N ARG A 515 -14.40 6.51 13.05
CA ARG A 515 -13.00 6.14 12.87
C ARG A 515 -12.72 4.71 13.30
N MET A 516 -13.32 4.28 14.42
CA MET A 516 -13.15 2.93 14.95
C MET A 516 -14.25 2.57 15.96
N TYR A 517 -14.30 1.29 16.33
CA TYR A 517 -15.13 0.78 17.41
C TYR A 517 -14.26 0.37 18.60
N TYR A 518 -14.73 0.69 19.80
CA TYR A 518 -14.16 0.23 21.07
C TYR A 518 -15.24 -0.54 21.82
N GLY A 519 -15.20 -1.87 21.72
CA GLY A 519 -16.33 -2.70 22.12
C GLY A 519 -17.59 -2.29 21.35
N ASP A 520 -18.67 -2.04 22.08
CA ASP A 520 -19.97 -1.66 21.49
C ASP A 520 -20.10 -0.16 21.18
N GLN A 521 -19.09 0.65 21.50
CA GLN A 521 -19.11 2.10 21.27
C GLN A 521 -18.38 2.49 19.98
N ALA A 522 -19.06 3.27 19.14
CA ALA A 522 -18.43 3.91 17.99
C ALA A 522 -17.72 5.20 18.43
N MET A 523 -16.52 5.43 17.91
CA MET A 523 -15.83 6.71 18.04
C MET A 523 -16.02 7.54 16.78
N TRP A 524 -16.76 8.63 16.92
CA TRP A 524 -17.05 9.57 15.86
C TRP A 524 -15.99 10.66 15.78
N GLU A 525 -15.27 10.69 14.68
CA GLU A 525 -14.20 11.66 14.43
C GLU A 525 -14.73 12.82 13.59
N THR A 526 -14.41 14.05 14.01
CA THR A 526 -14.63 15.30 13.26
C THR A 526 -13.27 15.89 12.86
N PRO A 527 -13.22 16.89 11.94
CA PRO A 527 -11.96 17.56 11.63
C PRO A 527 -11.26 18.18 12.84
N LEU A 528 -12.03 18.68 13.82
CA LEU A 528 -11.50 19.21 15.07
C LEU A 528 -10.91 18.11 15.97
N LEU A 529 -11.62 16.99 16.15
CA LEU A 529 -11.12 15.89 16.98
C LEU A 529 -9.88 15.22 16.34
N GLU A 530 -9.85 15.09 15.01
CA GLU A 530 -8.67 14.60 14.28
C GLU A 530 -7.46 15.51 14.51
N ALA A 531 -7.66 16.85 14.52
CA ALA A 531 -6.61 17.81 14.83
C ALA A 531 -6.17 17.76 16.31
N LEU A 532 -7.09 17.58 17.26
CA LEU A 532 -6.78 17.45 18.69
C LEU A 532 -6.02 16.16 19.04
N ARG A 533 -6.15 15.12 18.20
CA ARG A 533 -5.42 13.86 18.34
C ARG A 533 -3.98 13.89 17.86
N GLU A 534 -3.57 14.94 17.14
CA GLU A 534 -2.16 15.13 16.81
C GLU A 534 -1.34 15.09 18.10
N SER A 535 -0.56 14.03 18.26
CA SER A 535 0.30 13.87 19.43
C SER A 535 1.32 15.00 19.42
N PRO A 536 1.45 15.75 20.52
CA PRO A 536 2.59 16.62 20.66
C PRO A 536 3.87 15.77 20.60
N SER A 537 4.76 16.06 19.66
CA SER A 537 6.04 15.38 19.52
C SER A 537 7.07 15.98 20.47
N GLY A 538 7.78 15.16 21.24
CA GLY A 538 8.88 15.59 22.09
C GLY A 538 8.91 14.87 23.43
N ASP A 539 10.08 14.87 24.09
CA ASP A 539 10.21 14.36 25.44
C ASP A 539 9.51 15.28 26.44
N LEU A 540 8.84 14.67 27.42
CA LEU A 540 8.33 15.40 28.58
C LEU A 540 9.51 15.84 29.47
N THR A 541 9.79 17.14 29.44
CA THR A 541 10.83 17.84 30.19
C THR A 541 10.19 18.96 31.04
N PRO A 542 10.93 19.56 31.99
CA PRO A 542 10.38 20.64 32.80
C PRO A 542 9.95 21.88 32.00
N GLN A 543 10.52 22.07 30.80
CA GLN A 543 10.23 23.20 29.91
C GLN A 543 9.21 22.86 28.81
N THR A 544 8.66 21.64 28.79
CA THR A 544 7.68 21.23 27.77
C THR A 544 6.51 22.21 27.73
N VAL A 545 6.22 22.76 26.54
CA VAL A 545 5.03 23.53 26.22
C VAL A 545 4.50 23.03 24.90
N TYR A 546 3.23 22.62 24.88
CA TYR A 546 2.57 22.16 23.66
C TYR A 546 1.73 23.31 23.09
N PRO A 547 2.13 23.89 21.93
CA PRO A 547 1.35 24.93 21.31
C PRO A 547 0.02 24.36 20.78
N VAL A 548 -1.02 25.20 20.75
CA VAL A 548 -2.26 24.84 20.06
C VAL A 548 -1.95 24.67 18.57
N SER A 549 -2.15 23.46 18.04
CA SER A 549 -1.94 23.18 16.61
C SER A 549 -2.70 24.17 15.74
N GLU A 550 -2.06 24.62 14.65
CA GLU A 550 -2.69 25.50 13.67
C GLU A 550 -4.00 24.91 13.13
N ARG A 551 -4.10 23.56 13.04
CA ARG A 551 -5.32 22.86 12.61
C ARG A 551 -6.46 23.05 13.61
N VAL A 552 -6.17 22.98 14.91
CA VAL A 552 -7.15 23.22 15.98
C VAL A 552 -7.58 24.68 15.98
N ALA A 553 -6.61 25.61 15.90
CA ALA A 553 -6.90 27.03 15.84
C ALA A 553 -7.77 27.39 14.64
N PHE A 554 -7.46 26.86 13.46
CA PHE A 554 -8.24 27.05 12.23
C PHE A 554 -9.65 26.47 12.38
N ALA A 555 -9.80 25.22 12.84
CA ALA A 555 -11.11 24.59 12.99
C ALA A 555 -12.04 25.41 13.90
N LEU A 556 -11.55 25.84 15.06
CA LEU A 556 -12.32 26.67 15.99
C LEU A 556 -12.68 28.05 15.39
N ALA A 557 -11.74 28.67 14.67
CA ALA A 557 -12.01 29.94 13.98
C ALA A 557 -13.07 29.80 12.87
N LYS A 558 -13.22 28.60 12.29
CA LYS A 558 -14.26 28.28 11.31
C LYS A 558 -15.55 27.74 11.93
N GLY A 559 -15.70 27.83 13.25
CA GLY A 559 -16.94 27.47 13.95
C GLY A 559 -17.11 25.97 14.21
N ALA A 560 -16.02 25.20 14.22
CA ALA A 560 -16.07 23.81 14.68
C ALA A 560 -16.68 23.75 16.08
N ASP A 561 -17.61 22.82 16.26
CA ASP A 561 -18.28 22.56 17.54
C ASP A 561 -17.60 21.38 18.24
N PRO A 562 -16.91 21.62 19.37
CA PRO A 562 -16.29 20.54 20.13
C PRO A 562 -17.29 19.53 20.69
N ALA A 563 -18.58 19.88 20.80
CA ALA A 563 -19.62 18.96 21.24
C ALA A 563 -19.98 17.90 20.19
N VAL A 564 -19.58 18.07 18.91
CA VAL A 564 -19.84 17.11 17.85
C VAL A 564 -18.74 16.04 17.77
N GLY A 565 -19.15 14.79 17.63
CA GLY A 565 -18.24 13.63 17.55
C GLY A 565 -18.06 12.97 18.91
N GLY A 566 -16.92 12.31 19.13
CA GLY A 566 -16.64 11.56 20.35
C GLY A 566 -17.34 10.20 20.41
N TYR A 567 -17.30 9.59 21.59
CA TYR A 567 -17.91 8.28 21.83
C TYR A 567 -19.44 8.38 21.87
N GLY A 568 -20.14 7.45 21.22
CA GLY A 568 -21.59 7.39 21.28
C GLY A 568 -22.23 6.44 20.27
N PRO A 569 -23.55 6.23 20.39
CA PRO A 569 -24.30 5.35 19.48
C PRO A 569 -24.38 5.92 18.06
N LYS A 570 -24.81 5.08 17.11
CA LYS A 570 -24.94 5.50 15.71
C LYS A 570 -26.10 6.47 15.45
N ALA A 571 -27.20 6.38 16.20
CA ALA A 571 -28.43 7.14 15.96
C ALA A 571 -28.97 7.82 17.23
N GLY A 572 -29.60 8.98 17.07
CA GLY A 572 -30.62 9.51 17.99
C GLY A 572 -30.18 10.05 19.36
N GLN A 573 -28.89 10.10 19.67
CA GLN A 573 -28.39 10.66 20.94
C GLN A 573 -27.20 11.60 20.74
N GLN A 574 -27.04 12.55 21.67
CA GLN A 574 -25.88 13.41 21.74
C GLN A 574 -24.64 12.56 22.04
N ARG A 575 -23.58 12.78 21.27
CA ARG A 575 -22.32 12.06 21.41
C ARG A 575 -21.43 12.80 22.42
N ALA A 576 -20.50 12.09 23.05
CA ALA A 576 -19.59 12.63 24.04
C ALA A 576 -18.43 13.43 23.41
N GLY A 577 -18.75 14.33 22.47
CA GLY A 577 -17.75 15.08 21.70
C GLY A 577 -16.92 16.00 22.55
N LEU A 578 -17.58 16.80 23.40
CA LEU A 578 -16.86 17.76 24.26
C LEU A 578 -16.04 17.03 25.33
N ASP A 579 -16.56 15.93 25.86
CA ASP A 579 -15.85 15.08 26.82
C ASP A 579 -14.54 14.55 26.23
N GLU A 580 -14.59 14.05 24.98
CA GLU A 580 -13.39 13.63 24.25
C GLU A 580 -12.48 14.82 23.93
N ALA A 581 -13.01 15.93 23.41
CA ALA A 581 -12.21 17.11 23.05
C ALA A 581 -11.43 17.66 24.26
N LEU A 582 -12.08 17.76 25.42
CA LEU A 582 -11.44 18.17 26.68
C LEU A 582 -10.44 17.13 27.17
N SER A 583 -10.74 15.83 27.04
CA SER A 583 -9.79 14.76 27.37
C SER A 583 -8.53 14.79 26.52
N LEU A 584 -8.66 15.14 25.23
CA LEU A 584 -7.53 15.31 24.31
C LEU A 584 -6.72 16.56 24.66
N ALA A 585 -7.39 17.69 24.95
CA ALA A 585 -6.76 18.94 25.37
C ALA A 585 -6.03 18.81 26.71
N ALA A 586 -6.60 18.08 27.66
CA ALA A 586 -5.99 17.78 28.95
C ALA A 586 -4.62 17.10 28.82
N ARG A 587 -4.42 16.24 27.81
CA ARG A 587 -3.11 15.61 27.53
C ARG A 587 -2.05 16.62 27.10
N GLN A 588 -2.47 17.76 26.56
CA GLN A 588 -1.58 18.85 26.17
C GLN A 588 -1.26 19.81 27.33
N MET A 589 -1.86 19.59 28.52
CA MET A 589 -1.65 20.43 29.71
C MET A 589 -1.88 21.92 29.42
N SER A 590 -2.87 22.23 28.57
CA SER A 590 -3.12 23.57 28.05
C SER A 590 -4.42 24.14 28.63
N PRO A 591 -4.35 25.05 29.63
CA PRO A 591 -5.55 25.69 30.18
C PRO A 591 -6.26 26.57 29.13
N GLU A 592 -5.50 27.24 28.27
CA GLU A 592 -6.05 28.06 27.18
C GLU A 592 -6.87 27.23 26.20
N LEU A 593 -6.38 26.05 25.82
CA LEU A 593 -7.12 25.17 24.91
C LEU A 593 -8.42 24.68 25.53
N VAL A 594 -8.42 24.36 26.83
CA VAL A 594 -9.65 23.99 27.56
C VAL A 594 -10.67 25.13 27.52
N ASP A 595 -10.26 26.37 27.82
CA ASP A 595 -11.14 27.54 27.77
C ASP A 595 -11.74 27.72 26.37
N ARG A 596 -10.91 27.63 25.32
CA ARG A 596 -11.36 27.80 23.94
C ARG A 596 -12.38 26.74 23.52
N LEU A 597 -12.17 25.49 23.91
CA LEU A 597 -13.10 24.39 23.62
C LEU A 597 -14.41 24.54 24.39
N ALA A 598 -14.33 24.84 25.69
CA ALA A 598 -15.50 25.07 26.53
C ALA A 598 -16.35 26.24 26.01
N GLN A 599 -15.70 27.35 25.63
CA GLN A 599 -16.36 28.51 25.05
C GLN A 599 -17.00 28.19 23.69
N ALA A 600 -16.30 27.46 22.82
CA ALA A 600 -16.83 27.08 21.51
C ALA A 600 -18.03 26.12 21.58
N ALA A 601 -18.17 25.36 22.68
CA ALA A 601 -19.31 24.49 22.95
C ALA A 601 -20.42 25.14 23.80
N ALA A 602 -20.19 26.35 24.34
CA ALA A 602 -21.12 27.00 25.24
C ALA A 602 -22.48 27.27 24.55
N GLY A 603 -23.58 26.93 25.23
CA GLY A 603 -24.94 27.11 24.72
C GLY A 603 -25.37 26.11 23.64
N LYS A 604 -24.52 25.14 23.27
CA LYS A 604 -24.84 24.12 22.27
C LYS A 604 -25.32 22.81 22.92
N PRO A 605 -26.19 22.02 22.24
CA PRO A 605 -26.61 20.71 22.75
C PRO A 605 -25.41 19.76 22.91
N ARG A 606 -25.20 19.21 24.10
CA ARG A 606 -24.07 18.33 24.40
C ARG A 606 -24.40 17.29 25.47
N ALA A 607 -23.79 16.11 25.34
CA ALA A 607 -23.80 15.11 26.39
C ALA A 607 -23.18 15.68 27.69
N PRO A 608 -23.60 15.19 28.87
CA PRO A 608 -22.97 15.57 30.13
C PRO A 608 -21.49 15.19 30.12
N LEU A 609 -20.65 16.00 30.77
CA LEU A 609 -19.24 15.68 30.97
C LEU A 609 -19.10 14.59 32.04
N THR A 610 -18.11 13.75 31.86
CA THR A 610 -17.67 12.74 32.81
C THR A 610 -16.36 13.15 33.45
N ALA A 611 -15.86 12.36 34.40
CA ALA A 611 -14.56 12.61 35.00
C ALA A 611 -13.36 12.26 34.08
N ALA A 612 -13.61 11.82 32.83
CA ALA A 612 -12.57 11.42 31.87
C ALA A 612 -11.57 12.54 31.52
N PRO A 613 -11.96 13.81 31.30
CA PRO A 613 -11.00 14.87 31.04
C PRO A 613 -10.02 15.10 32.17
N LEU A 614 -10.53 15.13 33.41
CA LEU A 614 -9.70 15.28 34.61
C LEU A 614 -8.79 14.07 34.79
N SER A 615 -9.32 12.86 34.61
CA SER A 615 -8.51 11.63 34.69
C SER A 615 -7.39 11.61 33.64
N SER A 616 -7.65 12.10 32.43
CA SER A 616 -6.66 12.25 31.37
C SER A 616 -5.52 13.18 31.79
N LEU A 617 -5.85 14.31 32.42
CA LEU A 617 -4.87 15.24 32.98
C LEU A 617 -4.06 14.61 34.11
N LEU A 618 -4.72 13.91 35.05
CA LEU A 618 -4.08 13.29 36.20
C LEU A 618 -3.10 12.20 35.82
N ARG A 619 -3.32 11.49 34.71
CA ARG A 619 -2.31 10.58 34.13
C ARG A 619 -1.05 11.30 33.68
N GLN A 620 -1.20 12.46 33.03
CA GLN A 620 -0.04 13.28 32.64
C GLN A 620 0.68 13.82 33.87
N TRP A 621 -0.07 14.30 34.87
CA TRP A 621 0.50 14.79 36.11
C TRP A 621 1.26 13.68 36.85
N ASN A 622 0.72 12.47 36.92
CA ASN A 622 1.41 11.33 37.51
C ASN A 622 2.74 11.00 36.80
N GLU A 623 2.79 11.11 35.47
CA GLU A 623 4.02 10.93 34.71
C GLU A 623 5.05 12.04 34.99
N VAL A 624 4.60 13.31 35.11
CA VAL A 624 5.45 14.42 35.55
C VAL A 624 6.06 14.12 36.92
N GLU A 625 5.24 13.69 37.87
CA GLU A 625 5.75 13.36 39.21
C GLU A 625 6.73 12.19 39.16
N ARG A 626 6.45 11.15 38.37
CA ARG A 626 7.36 10.01 38.23
C ARG A 626 8.72 10.41 37.69
N ARG A 627 8.79 11.40 36.78
CA ARG A 627 10.04 11.94 36.22
C ARG A 627 10.74 12.93 37.14
N ALA A 628 10.00 13.71 37.92
CA ALA A 628 10.56 14.73 38.78
C ALA A 628 11.53 14.18 39.84
N GLY A 629 11.34 12.92 40.28
CA GLY A 629 12.17 12.33 41.32
C GLY A 629 12.15 13.14 42.62
N ALA A 630 13.09 12.85 43.53
CA ALA A 630 13.23 13.60 44.78
C ALA A 630 14.25 14.75 44.69
N ALA A 631 15.28 14.64 43.84
CA ALA A 631 16.40 15.57 43.78
C ALA A 631 16.16 16.78 42.85
N ASP A 632 15.42 16.61 41.76
CA ASP A 632 15.24 17.64 40.73
C ASP A 632 13.82 18.24 40.73
N GLY A 633 13.14 18.25 41.88
CA GLY A 633 11.71 18.56 41.97
C GLY A 633 11.34 19.99 41.55
N ALA A 634 12.18 20.99 41.84
CA ALA A 634 11.85 22.41 41.66
C ALA A 634 11.78 22.84 40.19
N GLN A 635 12.56 22.24 39.30
CA GLN A 635 12.50 22.57 37.87
C GLN A 635 11.13 22.25 37.25
N TRP A 636 10.36 21.32 37.83
CA TRP A 636 9.05 20.89 37.35
C TRP A 636 7.88 21.78 37.81
N ASP A 637 8.14 22.78 38.67
CA ASP A 637 7.08 23.59 39.29
C ASP A 637 6.25 24.38 38.27
N ALA A 638 6.89 24.88 37.20
CA ALA A 638 6.18 25.55 36.12
C ALA A 638 5.17 24.61 35.42
N LEU A 639 5.52 23.33 35.28
CA LEU A 639 4.64 22.33 34.67
C LEU A 639 3.51 21.93 35.63
N ARG A 640 3.82 21.76 36.93
CA ARG A 640 2.81 21.53 37.98
C ARG A 640 1.79 22.66 38.06
N ALA A 641 2.26 23.91 38.02
CA ALA A 641 1.38 25.09 38.03
C ALA A 641 0.43 25.07 36.82
N ARG A 642 0.93 24.66 35.65
CA ARG A 642 0.11 24.55 34.44
C ARG A 642 -0.88 23.40 34.49
N LEU A 643 -0.48 22.25 35.02
CA LEU A 643 -1.37 21.11 35.29
C LEU A 643 -2.50 21.52 36.23
N ARG A 644 -2.18 22.19 37.35
CA ARG A 644 -3.18 22.75 38.27
C ARG A 644 -4.12 23.71 37.57
N ALA A 645 -3.59 24.69 36.82
CA ALA A 645 -4.41 25.63 36.06
C ALA A 645 -5.31 24.93 35.03
N THR A 646 -4.82 23.87 34.38
CA THR A 646 -5.62 23.06 33.44
C THR A 646 -6.74 22.33 34.17
N ALA A 647 -6.48 21.78 35.35
CA ALA A 647 -7.50 21.13 36.17
C ALA A 647 -8.60 22.12 36.57
N ASP A 648 -8.22 23.32 37.02
CA ASP A 648 -9.16 24.38 37.37
C ASP A 648 -10.05 24.76 36.18
N ARG A 649 -9.49 24.82 34.95
CA ARG A 649 -10.29 25.08 33.73
C ARG A 649 -11.22 23.93 33.36
N LEU A 650 -10.82 22.68 33.58
CA LEU A 650 -11.69 21.53 33.36
C LEU A 650 -12.88 21.52 34.33
N LEU A 651 -12.63 21.82 35.61
CA LEU A 651 -13.70 21.95 36.61
C LEU A 651 -14.64 23.11 36.27
N ALA A 652 -14.10 24.27 35.86
CA ALA A 652 -14.91 25.40 35.40
C ALA A 652 -15.75 25.09 34.14
N ALA A 653 -15.27 24.21 33.27
CA ALA A 653 -16.02 23.70 32.11
C ALA A 653 -17.14 22.69 32.49
N GLY A 654 -17.17 22.25 33.76
CA GLY A 654 -18.16 21.34 34.31
C GLY A 654 -17.74 19.86 34.32
N ALA A 655 -16.46 19.55 34.22
CA ALA A 655 -15.99 18.17 34.42
C ALA A 655 -16.15 17.78 35.91
N PRO A 656 -16.86 16.69 36.24
CA PRO A 656 -17.03 16.27 37.63
C PRO A 656 -15.72 15.73 38.24
N LEU A 657 -15.61 15.88 39.57
CA LEU A 657 -14.52 15.29 40.37
C LEU A 657 -14.79 13.83 40.74
N ALA A 658 -16.06 13.44 40.83
CA ALA A 658 -16.48 12.11 41.22
C ALA A 658 -16.72 11.22 40.00
N TYR A 659 -16.44 9.93 40.17
CA TYR A 659 -16.74 8.89 39.20
C TYR A 659 -18.18 8.39 39.37
N GLU A 660 -19.00 8.53 38.33
CA GLU A 660 -20.40 8.10 38.31
C GLU A 660 -20.62 6.77 37.57
N GLY A 661 -19.55 6.06 37.19
CA GLY A 661 -19.67 4.94 36.25
C GLY A 661 -20.19 3.62 36.83
N ASN A 662 -20.20 3.44 38.17
CA ASN A 662 -20.88 2.32 38.84
C ASN A 662 -21.04 2.54 40.37
N ASP A 663 -21.82 1.64 40.97
CA ASP A 663 -22.14 1.66 42.40
C ASP A 663 -20.94 1.35 43.30
N SER A 664 -19.88 0.70 42.80
CA SER A 664 -18.73 0.27 43.62
C SER A 664 -17.62 1.33 43.72
N GLY A 665 -17.66 2.34 42.84
CA GLY A 665 -16.60 3.35 42.74
C GLY A 665 -15.30 2.81 42.11
N ALA A 666 -15.31 1.58 41.59
CA ALA A 666 -14.21 1.00 40.85
C ALA A 666 -14.33 1.33 39.36
N SER A 667 -13.22 1.53 38.68
CA SER A 667 -13.25 2.06 37.31
C SER A 667 -12.11 1.54 36.46
N ASP A 668 -12.39 1.28 35.19
CA ASP A 668 -11.36 0.98 34.20
C ASP A 668 -10.86 2.28 33.57
N ARG A 669 -9.54 2.41 33.42
CA ARG A 669 -8.85 3.56 32.78
C ARG A 669 -9.17 4.92 33.40
N TYR A 670 -9.54 4.98 34.68
CA TYR A 670 -9.77 6.22 35.42
C TYR A 670 -8.76 6.38 36.57
N VAL A 671 -8.51 7.62 36.97
CA VAL A 671 -7.62 8.00 38.06
C VAL A 671 -8.47 8.76 39.06
N ALA A 672 -8.70 8.15 40.22
CA ALA A 672 -9.38 8.81 41.32
C ALA A 672 -8.45 9.88 41.91
N PRO A 673 -8.85 11.17 41.93
CA PRO A 673 -7.99 12.25 42.38
C PRO A 673 -7.44 12.04 43.79
N LEU A 674 -8.25 11.45 44.66
CA LEU A 674 -7.94 11.24 46.07
C LEU A 674 -7.00 10.04 46.32
N SER A 675 -6.77 9.19 45.32
CA SER A 675 -5.75 8.12 45.37
C SER A 675 -4.32 8.66 45.18
N LEU A 676 -4.13 9.96 44.93
CA LEU A 676 -2.84 10.54 44.53
C LEU A 676 -2.11 11.18 45.72
N PRO A 677 -1.07 10.54 46.27
CA PRO A 677 -0.40 11.02 47.49
C PRO A 677 0.45 12.28 47.26
N TRP A 678 0.83 12.57 46.01
CA TRP A 678 1.63 13.74 45.64
C TRP A 678 0.80 14.98 45.33
N LEU A 679 -0.54 14.90 45.30
CA LEU A 679 -1.39 16.07 45.07
C LEU A 679 -1.18 17.09 46.21
N PRO A 680 -1.04 18.40 45.96
CA PRO A 680 -0.89 19.38 47.04
C PRO A 680 -2.03 19.32 48.07
N ASP A 681 -1.73 19.45 49.36
CA ASP A 681 -2.72 19.29 50.44
C ASP A 681 -3.89 20.29 50.34
N ASP A 682 -3.60 21.53 49.91
CA ASP A 682 -4.62 22.55 49.69
C ASP A 682 -5.57 22.17 48.54
N LEU A 683 -5.03 21.62 47.46
CA LEU A 683 -5.81 21.15 46.32
C LEU A 683 -6.60 19.88 46.66
N TYR A 684 -5.99 18.97 47.43
CA TYR A 684 -6.63 17.75 47.91
C TYR A 684 -7.87 18.05 48.74
N LEU A 685 -7.74 18.96 49.71
CA LEU A 685 -8.86 19.40 50.55
C LEU A 685 -9.91 20.16 49.73
N ALA A 686 -9.49 21.07 48.83
CA ALA A 686 -10.41 21.82 47.99
C ALA A 686 -11.26 20.90 47.11
N TRP A 687 -10.68 19.86 46.51
CA TRP A 687 -11.40 18.89 45.69
C TRP A 687 -12.32 18.00 46.51
N LEU A 688 -11.90 17.60 47.71
CA LEU A 688 -12.76 16.85 48.64
C LEU A 688 -14.00 17.67 49.02
N GLN A 689 -13.83 18.96 49.33
CA GLN A 689 -14.94 19.88 49.63
C GLN A 689 -15.82 20.18 48.41
N ALA A 690 -15.25 20.12 47.20
CA ALA A 690 -15.97 20.31 45.94
C ALA A 690 -16.64 19.02 45.42
N GLY A 691 -16.64 17.93 46.21
CA GLY A 691 -17.39 16.72 45.90
C GLY A 691 -16.58 15.57 45.28
N ALA A 692 -15.24 15.60 45.34
CA ALA A 692 -14.44 14.40 45.07
C ALA A 692 -14.79 13.31 46.10
N ASN A 693 -15.05 12.09 45.63
CA ASN A 693 -15.54 11.03 46.51
C ASN A 693 -14.38 10.22 47.12
N PRO A 694 -14.26 10.13 48.47
CA PRO A 694 -13.16 9.43 49.15
C PRO A 694 -13.12 7.92 48.91
N SER A 695 -14.15 7.36 48.26
CA SER A 695 -14.25 5.93 47.94
C SER A 695 -14.08 5.62 46.45
N ASP A 696 -13.89 6.63 45.61
CA ASP A 696 -13.52 6.40 44.21
C ASP A 696 -12.12 5.78 44.15
N ARG A 697 -11.96 4.78 43.29
CA ARG A 697 -10.74 4.00 43.14
C ARG A 697 -10.15 4.22 41.76
N SER A 698 -8.83 4.29 41.67
CA SER A 698 -8.17 4.33 40.37
C SER A 698 -8.18 2.93 39.73
N ASP A 699 -7.94 2.87 38.42
CA ASP A 699 -7.71 1.60 37.73
C ASP A 699 -6.46 0.90 38.31
N GLY A 700 -6.63 -0.35 38.74
CA GLY A 700 -5.58 -1.16 39.36
C GLY A 700 -4.42 -1.51 38.43
N GLN A 701 -4.58 -1.35 37.11
CA GLN A 701 -3.50 -1.52 36.13
C GLN A 701 -2.59 -0.29 36.04
N LEU A 702 -2.97 0.84 36.63
CA LEU A 702 -2.18 2.07 36.58
C LEU A 702 -1.04 2.05 37.60
N ARG A 703 0.12 2.53 37.16
CA ARG A 703 1.28 2.76 38.03
C ARG A 703 1.27 4.20 38.54
N LEU A 704 0.67 4.41 39.71
CA LEU A 704 0.68 5.71 40.37
C LEU A 704 1.98 5.90 41.18
N ARG A 705 2.59 7.07 41.11
CA ARG A 705 3.87 7.35 41.80
C ARG A 705 3.71 7.14 43.31
N GLY A 706 4.52 6.22 43.84
CA GLY A 706 4.57 5.93 45.27
C GLY A 706 3.39 5.11 45.78
N VAL A 707 2.53 4.56 44.91
CA VAL A 707 1.37 3.76 45.32
C VAL A 707 1.59 2.31 44.89
N VAL A 708 1.31 1.37 45.80
CA VAL A 708 1.45 -0.07 45.54
C VAL A 708 0.18 -0.63 44.90
N ASP A 709 -0.96 -0.46 45.58
CA ASP A 709 -2.28 -0.93 45.13
C ASP A 709 -3.09 0.30 44.69
N ALA A 710 -3.12 0.58 43.38
CA ALA A 710 -3.73 1.80 42.83
C ALA A 710 -5.27 1.82 42.95
N ASP A 711 -5.89 0.65 42.97
CA ASP A 711 -7.33 0.42 43.15
C ASP A 711 -7.74 0.21 44.62
N ALA A 712 -6.81 0.34 45.57
CA ALA A 712 -7.15 0.36 46.99
C ALA A 712 -7.91 1.64 47.37
N LEU A 713 -8.69 1.56 48.46
CA LEU A 713 -9.32 2.72 49.08
C LEU A 713 -8.29 3.85 49.29
N PRO A 714 -8.57 5.10 48.85
CA PRO A 714 -7.70 6.26 49.05
C PRO A 714 -7.15 6.39 50.47
N LEU A 715 -7.97 6.12 51.49
CA LEU A 715 -7.56 6.15 52.89
C LEU A 715 -6.44 5.13 53.19
N VAL A 716 -6.57 3.91 52.69
CA VAL A 716 -5.54 2.86 52.86
C VAL A 716 -4.24 3.25 52.15
N ILE A 717 -4.32 3.87 50.98
CA ILE A 717 -3.15 4.40 50.26
C ILE A 717 -2.42 5.42 51.16
N MET A 718 -3.13 6.40 51.72
CA MET A 718 -2.52 7.44 52.57
C MET A 718 -1.92 6.86 53.85
N LEU A 719 -2.61 5.92 54.51
CA LEU A 719 -2.12 5.26 55.72
C LEU A 719 -0.85 4.45 55.47
N ARG A 720 -0.77 3.70 54.37
CA ARG A 720 0.45 2.95 54.00
C ARG A 720 1.66 3.84 53.75
N LEU A 721 1.42 5.06 53.28
CA LEU A 721 2.47 6.04 53.02
C LEU A 721 2.79 6.93 54.22
N GLY A 722 2.11 6.72 55.36
CA GLY A 722 2.28 7.56 56.55
C GLY A 722 1.80 9.00 56.37
N ASN A 723 0.89 9.25 55.42
CA ASN A 723 0.34 10.59 55.16
C ASN A 723 -0.87 10.86 56.07
N ASP A 724 -0.60 11.09 57.35
CA ASP A 724 -1.61 11.29 58.39
C ASP A 724 -2.52 12.51 58.13
N ALA A 725 -2.00 13.55 57.45
CA ALA A 725 -2.77 14.75 57.13
C ALA A 725 -3.92 14.42 56.17
N LYS A 726 -3.62 13.75 55.04
CA LYS A 726 -4.64 13.35 54.06
C LYS A 726 -5.55 12.24 54.57
N ALA A 727 -5.02 11.31 55.37
CA ALA A 727 -5.84 10.30 56.04
C ALA A 727 -6.91 10.96 56.93
N ARG A 728 -6.54 12.01 57.67
CA ARG A 728 -7.49 12.80 58.47
C ARG A 728 -8.53 13.51 57.59
N MET A 729 -8.10 14.19 56.53
CA MET A 729 -9.02 14.87 55.60
C MET A 729 -10.06 13.90 55.03
N LEU A 730 -9.64 12.71 54.60
CA LEU A 730 -10.54 11.68 54.07
C LEU A 730 -11.55 11.18 55.12
N LEU A 731 -11.13 11.04 56.38
CA LEU A 731 -12.00 10.62 57.48
C LEU A 731 -13.00 11.72 57.88
N GLU A 732 -12.61 12.99 57.80
CA GLU A 732 -13.50 14.13 58.05
C GLU A 732 -14.61 14.25 56.97
N HIS A 733 -14.42 13.62 55.81
CA HIS A 733 -15.34 13.62 54.68
C HIS A 733 -15.73 12.21 54.20
N ASP A 734 -15.83 11.25 55.11
CA ASP A 734 -15.96 9.81 54.80
C ASP A 734 -17.31 9.35 54.24
N ALA A 735 -18.31 10.22 54.15
CA ALA A 735 -19.68 9.88 53.76
C ALA A 735 -19.76 9.05 52.44
N GLY A 736 -18.88 9.35 51.49
CA GLY A 736 -18.81 8.63 50.21
C GLY A 736 -18.45 7.14 50.35
N MET A 737 -17.72 6.76 51.41
CA MET A 737 -17.35 5.36 51.70
C MET A 737 -18.56 4.48 51.98
N TYR A 738 -19.69 5.07 52.39
CA TYR A 738 -20.89 4.34 52.77
C TYR A 738 -22.09 4.66 51.87
N ALA A 739 -21.87 5.35 50.74
CA ALA A 739 -22.93 5.83 49.87
C ALA A 739 -23.73 4.70 49.20
N THR A 740 -23.11 3.55 48.97
CA THR A 740 -23.75 2.35 48.44
C THR A 740 -23.33 1.13 49.25
N PRO A 741 -24.13 0.03 49.25
CA PRO A 741 -23.73 -1.20 49.92
C PRO A 741 -22.38 -1.73 49.44
N ALA A 742 -22.11 -1.63 48.13
CA ALA A 742 -20.85 -2.06 47.54
C ALA A 742 -19.65 -1.19 47.98
N ARG A 743 -19.77 0.14 47.97
CA ARG A 743 -18.70 1.04 48.45
C ARG A 743 -18.39 0.79 49.92
N CYS A 744 -19.42 0.60 50.75
CA CYS A 744 -19.28 0.25 52.16
C CYS A 744 -18.52 -1.06 52.34
N GLY A 745 -18.96 -2.12 51.66
CA GLY A 745 -18.33 -3.43 51.69
C GLY A 745 -16.86 -3.41 51.31
N MET A 746 -16.55 -2.75 50.19
CA MET A 746 -15.17 -2.64 49.71
C MET A 746 -14.29 -1.79 50.65
N ALA A 747 -14.83 -0.72 51.25
CA ALA A 747 -14.08 0.08 52.23
C ALA A 747 -13.70 -0.75 53.48
N VAL A 748 -14.64 -1.57 53.98
CA VAL A 748 -14.38 -2.51 55.08
C VAL A 748 -13.36 -3.57 54.67
N ALA A 749 -13.50 -4.15 53.47
CA ALA A 749 -12.58 -5.16 52.96
C ALA A 749 -11.13 -4.62 52.87
N ASP A 750 -10.95 -3.45 52.24
CA ASP A 750 -9.63 -2.82 52.07
C ASP A 750 -9.00 -2.49 53.43
N MET A 751 -9.79 -1.98 54.37
CA MET A 751 -9.30 -1.59 55.70
C MET A 751 -8.84 -2.79 56.54
N LEU A 752 -9.61 -3.89 56.52
CA LEU A 752 -9.25 -5.13 57.21
C LEU A 752 -8.07 -5.85 56.55
N ALA A 753 -8.04 -5.89 55.22
CA ALA A 753 -6.92 -6.44 54.47
C ALA A 753 -5.62 -5.67 54.77
N TRP A 754 -5.69 -4.35 54.81
CA TRP A 754 -4.55 -3.52 55.21
C TRP A 754 -4.09 -3.83 56.63
N ARG A 755 -5.01 -3.85 57.61
CA ARG A 755 -4.69 -4.18 59.00
C ARG A 755 -4.01 -5.55 59.14
N LEU A 756 -4.52 -6.57 58.45
CA LEU A 756 -3.98 -7.93 58.47
C LEU A 756 -2.62 -8.04 57.77
N SER A 757 -2.34 -7.15 56.83
CA SER A 757 -1.05 -7.10 56.12
C SER A 757 0.03 -6.40 56.94
N ASP A 758 -0.34 -5.57 57.91
CA ASP A 758 0.58 -4.86 58.79
C ASP A 758 0.88 -5.70 60.05
N ASN A 759 2.08 -6.25 60.13
CA ASN A 759 2.51 -7.12 61.23
C ASN A 759 2.90 -6.35 62.51
N GLY A 760 2.85 -5.00 62.51
CA GLY A 760 3.18 -4.15 63.64
C GLY A 760 1.97 -3.66 64.46
N PRO A 761 2.20 -3.05 65.64
CA PRO A 761 1.18 -2.29 66.35
C PRO A 761 0.80 -1.04 65.55
N LEU A 762 -0.50 -0.81 65.36
CA LEU A 762 -0.98 0.40 64.68
C LEU A 762 -0.64 1.66 65.50
N GLY A 763 -0.18 2.70 64.81
CA GLY A 763 -0.10 4.03 65.40
C GLY A 763 -1.48 4.59 65.77
N PRO A 764 -1.57 5.64 66.60
CA PRO A 764 -2.85 6.21 67.05
C PRO A 764 -3.75 6.75 65.92
N ALA A 765 -3.18 7.24 64.82
CA ALA A 765 -3.95 7.69 63.65
C ALA A 765 -4.57 6.50 62.90
N ALA A 766 -3.76 5.49 62.62
CA ALA A 766 -4.16 4.23 62.00
C ALA A 766 -5.25 3.47 62.78
N ALA A 767 -5.13 3.37 64.11
CA ALA A 767 -6.12 2.72 64.95
C ALA A 767 -7.48 3.45 64.92
N ARG A 768 -7.45 4.79 64.97
CA ARG A 768 -8.66 5.62 64.83
C ARG A 768 -9.31 5.49 63.47
N ALA A 769 -8.52 5.46 62.40
CA ALA A 769 -9.02 5.26 61.04
C ALA A 769 -9.76 3.92 60.91
N LEU A 770 -9.17 2.83 61.43
CA LEU A 770 -9.80 1.51 61.41
C LEU A 770 -11.12 1.52 62.16
N GLN A 771 -11.12 2.07 63.38
CA GLN A 771 -12.33 2.16 64.19
C GLN A 771 -13.42 2.98 63.50
N GLN A 772 -13.09 4.15 62.97
CA GLN A 772 -14.07 5.02 62.32
C GLN A 772 -14.70 4.38 61.09
N VAL A 773 -13.91 3.71 60.24
CA VAL A 773 -14.44 3.00 59.06
C VAL A 773 -15.44 1.90 59.45
N LEU A 774 -15.12 1.12 60.49
CA LEU A 774 -15.99 0.05 60.96
C LEU A 774 -17.27 0.59 61.62
N GLU A 775 -17.16 1.66 62.41
CA GLU A 775 -18.33 2.32 63.02
C GLU A 775 -19.22 3.01 61.98
N GLY A 776 -18.62 3.63 60.96
CA GLY A 776 -19.34 4.22 59.83
C GLY A 776 -20.12 3.17 59.05
N ALA A 777 -19.47 2.03 58.76
CA ALA A 777 -20.12 0.89 58.10
C ALA A 777 -21.29 0.31 58.93
N ALA A 778 -21.15 0.23 60.26
CA ALA A 778 -22.22 -0.22 61.15
C ALA A 778 -23.44 0.73 61.17
N LYS A 779 -23.20 2.03 60.95
CA LYS A 779 -24.26 3.06 60.86
C LYS A 779 -24.86 3.17 59.46
N ALA A 780 -24.20 2.64 58.43
CA ALA A 780 -24.67 2.68 57.05
C ALA A 780 -26.04 1.97 56.90
N PRO A 781 -26.90 2.42 55.96
CA PRO A 781 -28.20 1.79 55.72
C PRO A 781 -28.09 0.30 55.35
N ALA A 782 -27.09 -0.04 54.54
CA ALA A 782 -26.74 -1.40 54.13
C ALA A 782 -25.26 -1.47 53.76
N CYS A 783 -24.62 -2.61 53.99
CA CYS A 783 -23.22 -2.86 53.65
C CYS A 783 -23.04 -4.27 53.10
N ASP A 784 -22.58 -4.39 51.85
CA ASP A 784 -22.38 -5.67 51.20
C ASP A 784 -21.00 -6.25 51.57
N LEU A 785 -20.95 -7.13 52.57
CA LEU A 785 -19.71 -7.76 53.01
C LEU A 785 -19.17 -8.84 52.06
N GLU A 786 -19.87 -9.14 50.96
CA GLU A 786 -19.38 -10.05 49.92
C GLU A 786 -18.34 -9.38 49.01
N GLN A 787 -18.16 -8.07 49.13
CA GLN A 787 -17.15 -7.34 48.38
C GLN A 787 -15.73 -7.76 48.78
N GLY A 788 -14.87 -7.95 47.77
CA GLY A 788 -13.49 -8.35 47.94
C GLY A 788 -12.53 -7.16 48.08
N ALA A 789 -11.47 -7.33 48.89
CA ALA A 789 -10.43 -6.33 49.06
C ALA A 789 -9.60 -6.14 47.77
N ARG A 790 -8.99 -4.95 47.63
CA ARG A 790 -8.03 -4.58 46.58
C ARG A 790 -6.60 -4.45 47.10
N VAL A 791 -6.38 -4.87 48.34
CA VAL A 791 -5.15 -4.66 49.08
C VAL A 791 -4.34 -5.96 49.14
N GLN A 792 -3.11 -5.97 48.63
CA GLN A 792 -2.22 -7.12 48.68
C GLN A 792 -1.79 -7.46 50.13
N PRO A 793 -1.66 -8.76 50.51
CA PRO A 793 -1.82 -9.97 49.69
C PRO A 793 -3.25 -10.53 49.63
N TYR A 794 -4.26 -9.79 50.09
CA TYR A 794 -5.63 -10.28 50.28
C TYR A 794 -6.58 -9.86 49.14
N VAL A 795 -6.05 -9.58 47.95
CA VAL A 795 -6.88 -9.17 46.81
C VAL A 795 -7.95 -10.23 46.51
N GLY A 796 -9.21 -9.80 46.43
CA GLY A 796 -10.38 -10.64 46.18
C GLY A 796 -10.94 -11.36 47.42
N VAL A 797 -10.29 -11.28 48.59
CA VAL A 797 -10.83 -11.88 49.82
C VAL A 797 -11.96 -11.01 50.35
N ARG A 798 -13.11 -11.63 50.62
CA ARG A 798 -14.34 -10.97 51.09
C ARG A 798 -14.16 -10.28 52.44
N ALA A 799 -14.88 -9.17 52.64
CA ALA A 799 -14.87 -8.40 53.89
C ALA A 799 -15.22 -9.25 55.12
N ASP A 800 -16.23 -10.13 55.01
CA ASP A 800 -16.66 -11.02 56.10
C ASP A 800 -15.56 -12.02 56.52
N THR A 801 -14.85 -12.57 55.54
CA THR A 801 -13.75 -13.52 55.73
C THR A 801 -12.55 -12.82 56.36
N LEU A 802 -12.26 -11.59 55.94
CA LEU A 802 -11.21 -10.76 56.55
C LEU A 802 -11.55 -10.38 57.99
N ALA A 803 -12.82 -10.09 58.28
CA ALA A 803 -13.25 -9.78 59.64
C ALA A 803 -13.07 -10.97 60.59
N GLN A 804 -13.45 -12.18 60.15
CA GLN A 804 -13.20 -13.41 60.90
C GLN A 804 -11.71 -13.62 61.18
N ARG A 805 -10.85 -13.42 60.17
CA ARG A 805 -9.39 -13.54 60.32
C ARG A 805 -8.79 -12.49 61.25
N ALA A 806 -9.36 -11.29 61.26
CA ALA A 806 -8.96 -10.20 62.15
C ALA A 806 -9.53 -10.32 63.57
N GLY A 807 -10.39 -11.31 63.84
CA GLY A 807 -11.09 -11.43 65.11
C GLY A 807 -12.08 -10.29 65.38
N VAL A 808 -12.59 -9.65 64.33
CA VAL A 808 -13.51 -8.51 64.40
C VAL A 808 -14.94 -8.98 64.15
N THR A 809 -15.86 -8.68 65.06
CA THR A 809 -17.30 -8.89 64.85
C THR A 809 -17.89 -7.68 64.14
N LEU A 810 -18.32 -7.84 62.88
CA LEU A 810 -19.00 -6.78 62.12
C LEU A 810 -20.50 -6.78 62.44
N THR A 811 -20.99 -5.69 63.01
CA THR A 811 -22.44 -5.44 63.21
C THR A 811 -22.96 -4.50 62.11
N VAL A 812 -22.96 -4.98 60.86
CA VAL A 812 -23.45 -4.21 59.71
C VAL A 812 -24.82 -4.72 59.24
N LYS A 813 -25.66 -3.83 58.69
CA LYS A 813 -26.96 -4.19 58.11
C LYS A 813 -26.76 -4.88 56.76
N ALA A 814 -27.39 -6.04 56.57
CA ALA A 814 -27.35 -6.76 55.30
C ALA A 814 -27.97 -5.93 54.16
N PRO A 815 -27.46 -6.01 52.91
CA PRO A 815 -28.14 -5.44 51.76
C PRO A 815 -29.50 -6.11 51.59
N HIS A 816 -30.55 -5.31 51.45
CA HIS A 816 -31.92 -5.79 51.23
C HIS A 816 -32.12 -6.33 49.81
#